data_AF-A0A818F5R5-F1
#
_entry.id   AF-A0A818F5R5-F1
#
_cell.length_a   1.000
_cell.length_b   1.000
_cell.length_c   1.000
_cell.angle_alpha   90.00
_cell.angle_beta   90.00
_cell.angle_gamma   90.00
#
_symmetry.space_group_name_H-M   'P 1'
#
loop_
_entity.id
_entity.type
_entity.pdbx_description
1 polymer ?
#
loop_
_entity_poly.entity_id
_entity_poly.type
_entity_poly.pdbx_seq_one_letter_code
_entity_poly.pdbx_strand_id
1 'polypeptide(L)'
;MAQIVEKHHVESEDDDENITVICCLKNNDVIKREIKNDSILFGNDIIKCLEFIKTAHYGNILLFLSDEEISLDLSSIQNLTVIHIKNNNECEQSVEEILKLIQRNIRLVTRRKQQTRLKFNLLTENQQSVRFLTEDSASFLWFQILLDVLTKMPNKLQSKQYMLEKCRRHYHNNIKQLEKINLFEQTYESTDAIRWYTDESFLYRLVNKALRTEDTDDLYTYRFYIMDLCAQLKEEYYKQQLNNNKIKLYRGQTMSNEEINKLRNNIGNLISPNGFFSTSMDCAVAKMFTSQGNNSVLFEIETDSNLKHCIFAKIELFSHVPDEKEVLFSIGAVFKINNIYFDEQINLWKINLQATDEGREHIEQYIEYQKKQLEETSVNIVFGYILIDIGQYSKSEMYFKSLLETLPTDHEDRIACYQYVARAQHFEGKLSKALYSYQQVYAMQHEKCDSLDKTDNLFFLGAINTEIGQYKNAMNFFQDALKMAKKFLHPINDHTDLADILNGIGWVYGKQGEYNNALSFRIQALEMRKRLLPSDHPHIAGSFAALSDIYCNKGQYEKAIDFGLKALQLRQQTLPKGHIVFSHSQIDIGNVYYAQGLYDLSFECYTLSLEIRRENLLENHPLIAHSLDAIGCVYRCKNDYRNSFDYHTRALTILHQSFKNNQHPLIANCLHRLGNVHEDQDHIDEAFNFYLEALEIKQKLFSDKHPSLLRTLTCLSNILCLREQYDQALKQYTDIFEKQQNQFEETHPDMGITLYQMGICYYRKQQFKEATQHYNQALIIQRRWLPHDHNDIKRTVKALEEVDSLFFSL
;
A
#
# COMPACT_ATOMS: atom_id res chain seq x y z
N MET A 1 4.73 -39.80 -48.44
CA MET A 1 5.53 -40.97 -48.85
C MET A 1 6.44 -41.27 -47.68
N ALA A 2 5.97 -42.03 -46.68
CA ALA A 2 5.86 -43.50 -46.67
C ALA A 2 7.18 -44.15 -46.25
N GLN A 3 7.07 -45.11 -45.31
CA GLN A 3 8.13 -45.88 -44.63
C GLN A 3 8.80 -45.06 -43.51
N ILE A 4 8.72 -45.41 -42.23
CA ILE A 4 8.75 -46.75 -41.62
C ILE A 4 7.86 -46.74 -40.36
N VAL A 5 6.73 -47.44 -40.44
CA VAL A 5 6.15 -48.15 -39.29
C VAL A 5 6.65 -49.58 -39.45
N GLU A 6 7.56 -50.04 -38.59
CA GLU A 6 7.77 -51.47 -38.42
C GLU A 6 8.09 -51.79 -36.96
N LYS A 7 7.08 -52.39 -36.33
CA LYS A 7 7.13 -53.48 -35.35
C LYS A 7 8.36 -53.53 -34.43
N HIS A 8 8.12 -53.32 -33.14
CA HIS A 8 8.30 -54.39 -32.16
C HIS A 8 7.28 -54.22 -31.01
N HIS A 9 6.20 -55.00 -31.10
CA HIS A 9 5.56 -55.55 -29.91
C HIS A 9 6.54 -56.57 -29.34
N VAL A 10 7.07 -56.30 -28.16
CA VAL A 10 7.55 -57.34 -27.25
C VAL A 10 6.72 -57.17 -25.99
N GLU A 11 5.84 -58.13 -25.78
CA GLU A 11 5.26 -58.43 -24.47
C GLU A 11 6.42 -58.79 -23.54
N SER A 12 6.68 -57.96 -22.53
CA SER A 12 7.35 -58.39 -21.32
C SER A 12 6.65 -57.74 -20.14
N GLU A 13 5.87 -58.57 -19.46
CA GLU A 13 5.43 -58.35 -18.09
C GLU A 13 6.68 -58.17 -17.20
N ASP A 14 6.56 -57.26 -16.23
CA ASP A 14 7.54 -56.84 -15.22
C ASP A 14 8.68 -55.88 -15.62
N ASP A 15 8.51 -54.63 -15.18
CA ASP A 15 9.48 -53.80 -14.45
C ASP A 15 10.95 -53.76 -14.95
N ASP A 16 11.20 -52.96 -15.99
CA ASP A 16 12.24 -51.92 -15.94
C ASP A 16 12.06 -50.97 -17.14
N GLU A 17 12.16 -49.67 -16.89
CA GLU A 17 11.96 -48.65 -17.91
C GLU A 17 13.07 -48.74 -18.98
N ASN A 18 12.75 -49.16 -20.22
CA ASN A 18 13.68 -49.12 -21.34
C ASN A 18 14.22 -47.69 -21.55
N ILE A 19 15.45 -47.44 -21.09
CA ILE A 19 16.14 -46.16 -21.22
C ILE A 19 16.91 -46.16 -22.55
N THR A 20 16.62 -45.22 -23.43
CA THR A 20 17.39 -45.01 -24.67
C THR A 20 18.34 -43.82 -24.50
N VAL A 21 19.64 -44.05 -24.70
CA VAL A 21 20.68 -43.01 -24.49
C VAL A 21 21.03 -42.34 -25.82
N ILE A 22 20.94 -41.01 -25.87
CA ILE A 22 21.19 -40.21 -27.08
C ILE A 22 22.26 -39.16 -26.77
N CYS A 23 23.38 -39.18 -27.50
CA CYS A 23 24.49 -38.23 -27.27
C CYS A 23 24.77 -37.35 -28.49
N CYS A 24 24.96 -36.05 -28.24
CA CYS A 24 25.36 -35.05 -29.22
C CYS A 24 26.52 -34.24 -28.64
N LEU A 25 27.76 -34.62 -29.00
CA LEU A 25 28.99 -34.04 -28.45
C LEU A 25 30.07 -33.95 -29.53
N LYS A 26 30.88 -32.88 -29.50
CA LYS A 26 32.15 -32.83 -30.23
C LYS A 26 33.16 -33.77 -29.57
N ASN A 27 33.72 -34.67 -30.37
CA ASN A 27 34.68 -35.75 -30.02
C ASN A 27 34.09 -36.92 -29.21
N ASN A 28 33.79 -38.00 -29.94
CA ASN A 28 32.95 -39.12 -29.50
C ASN A 28 33.69 -40.36 -28.96
N ASP A 29 35.03 -40.35 -28.87
CA ASP A 29 35.78 -41.60 -28.72
C ASP A 29 35.92 -42.11 -27.28
N VAL A 30 35.81 -41.22 -26.28
CA VAL A 30 35.97 -41.60 -24.86
C VAL A 30 34.68 -42.18 -24.28
N ILE A 31 33.52 -41.64 -24.67
CA ILE A 31 32.20 -42.05 -24.15
C ILE A 31 31.70 -43.34 -24.80
N LYS A 32 32.10 -43.61 -26.06
CA LYS A 32 31.80 -44.86 -26.77
C LYS A 32 32.26 -46.13 -26.07
N ARG A 33 33.24 -46.04 -25.14
CA ARG A 33 33.74 -47.21 -24.40
C ARG A 33 32.99 -47.49 -23.10
N GLU A 34 32.25 -46.51 -22.56
CA GLU A 34 31.62 -46.64 -21.23
C GLU A 34 30.11 -46.92 -21.27
N ILE A 35 29.43 -46.74 -22.41
CA ILE A 35 27.97 -46.92 -22.52
C ILE A 35 27.65 -48.24 -23.23
N LYS A 36 26.89 -49.14 -22.58
CA LYS A 36 26.50 -50.46 -23.11
C LYS A 36 25.25 -50.40 -24.02
N ASN A 37 25.42 -51.06 -25.17
CA ASN A 37 24.52 -51.61 -26.21
C ASN A 37 23.23 -50.94 -26.72
N ASP A 38 22.60 -49.94 -26.08
CA ASP A 38 21.39 -49.31 -26.64
C ASP A 38 21.49 -47.77 -26.72
N SER A 39 22.55 -47.28 -27.37
CA SER A 39 22.78 -45.84 -27.56
C SER A 39 22.75 -45.42 -29.04
N ILE A 40 22.06 -44.33 -29.36
CA ILE A 40 21.97 -43.74 -30.71
C ILE A 40 22.77 -42.43 -30.75
N LEU A 41 23.69 -42.29 -31.72
CA LEU A 41 24.65 -41.17 -31.80
C LEU A 41 24.37 -40.27 -33.00
N PHE A 42 24.19 -38.96 -32.74
CA PHE A 42 23.88 -37.96 -33.78
C PHE A 42 25.03 -37.00 -34.10
N GLY A 43 26.20 -37.14 -33.45
CA GLY A 43 27.38 -36.33 -33.78
C GLY A 43 27.23 -34.86 -33.37
N ASN A 44 27.45 -33.93 -34.31
CA ASN A 44 27.26 -32.48 -34.11
C ASN A 44 25.94 -31.96 -34.71
N ASP A 45 25.06 -32.85 -35.21
CA ASP A 45 23.86 -32.46 -35.97
C ASP A 45 22.62 -32.45 -35.05
N ILE A 46 22.56 -31.42 -34.21
CA ILE A 46 21.58 -31.27 -33.12
C ILE A 46 20.13 -31.19 -33.62
N ILE A 47 19.90 -30.66 -34.82
CA ILE A 47 18.56 -30.48 -35.38
C ILE A 47 17.94 -31.86 -35.66
N LYS A 48 18.72 -32.78 -36.25
CA LYS A 48 18.28 -34.17 -36.46
C LYS A 48 18.06 -34.93 -35.16
N CYS A 49 18.90 -34.67 -34.15
CA CYS A 49 18.71 -35.25 -32.82
C CYS A 49 17.37 -34.82 -32.22
N LEU A 50 17.01 -33.54 -32.32
CA LEU A 50 15.75 -33.00 -31.81
C LEU A 50 14.53 -33.47 -32.61
N GLU A 51 14.62 -33.58 -33.94
CA GLU A 51 13.54 -34.17 -34.76
C GLU A 51 13.31 -35.65 -34.45
N PHE A 52 14.38 -36.41 -34.25
CA PHE A 52 14.30 -37.81 -33.82
C PHE A 52 13.60 -37.93 -32.45
N ILE A 53 14.02 -37.12 -31.47
CA ILE A 53 13.40 -37.12 -30.13
C ILE A 53 11.92 -36.70 -30.18
N LYS A 54 11.55 -35.78 -31.07
CA LYS A 54 10.14 -35.37 -31.24
C LYS A 54 9.25 -36.47 -31.84
N THR A 55 9.82 -37.38 -32.61
CA THR A 55 9.09 -38.44 -33.32
C THR A 55 9.21 -39.82 -32.65
N ALA A 56 10.16 -39.99 -31.72
CA ALA A 56 10.38 -41.23 -30.99
C ALA A 56 9.30 -41.49 -29.93
N HIS A 57 8.69 -42.69 -29.95
CA HIS A 57 7.65 -43.14 -29.02
C HIS A 57 8.19 -44.02 -27.87
N TYR A 58 9.45 -43.84 -27.47
CA TYR A 58 10.09 -44.68 -26.46
C TYR A 58 10.07 -44.06 -25.06
N GLY A 59 10.09 -44.92 -24.04
CA GLY A 59 10.25 -44.54 -22.63
C GLY A 59 11.62 -43.92 -22.37
N ASN A 60 11.68 -43.10 -21.32
CA ASN A 60 12.81 -42.38 -20.74
C ASN A 60 14.05 -42.13 -21.63
N ILE A 61 14.21 -40.91 -22.14
CA ILE A 61 15.36 -40.48 -22.96
C ILE A 61 16.38 -39.71 -22.12
N LEU A 62 17.67 -40.07 -22.27
CA LEU A 62 18.83 -39.39 -21.67
C LEU A 62 19.62 -38.65 -22.75
N LEU A 63 19.71 -37.32 -22.64
CA LEU A 63 20.40 -36.45 -23.60
C LEU A 63 21.67 -35.82 -23.00
N PHE A 64 22.79 -35.92 -23.71
CA PHE A 64 24.08 -35.29 -23.38
C PHE A 64 24.44 -34.19 -24.38
N LEU A 65 24.72 -32.97 -23.88
CA LEU A 65 25.02 -31.76 -24.66
C LEU A 65 26.33 -31.10 -24.22
N SER A 66 26.98 -30.38 -25.14
CA SER A 66 28.18 -29.57 -24.87
C SER A 66 27.84 -28.09 -24.62
N ASP A 67 28.71 -27.37 -23.91
CA ASP A 67 28.44 -26.03 -23.36
C ASP A 67 28.07 -24.96 -24.41
N GLU A 68 28.52 -25.10 -25.66
CA GLU A 68 28.20 -24.14 -26.74
C GLU A 68 26.76 -24.27 -27.28
N GLU A 69 26.02 -25.32 -26.91
CA GLU A 69 24.72 -25.66 -27.52
C GLU A 69 23.51 -25.43 -26.58
N ILE A 70 23.73 -24.80 -25.41
CA ILE A 70 22.74 -24.65 -24.33
C ILE A 70 21.64 -23.61 -24.66
N SER A 71 21.76 -22.83 -25.74
CA SER A 71 20.79 -21.78 -26.11
C SER A 71 19.52 -22.27 -26.82
N LEU A 72 19.19 -23.56 -26.76
CA LEU A 72 18.08 -24.16 -27.50
C LEU A 72 16.82 -24.35 -26.66
N ASP A 73 15.66 -24.07 -27.28
CA ASP A 73 14.34 -24.18 -26.66
C ASP A 73 13.85 -25.64 -26.63
N LEU A 74 14.15 -26.32 -25.52
CA LEU A 74 13.76 -27.72 -25.26
C LEU A 74 12.29 -27.88 -24.87
N SER A 75 11.53 -26.78 -24.75
CA SER A 75 10.12 -26.78 -24.29
C SER A 75 9.18 -27.61 -25.17
N SER A 76 9.56 -27.87 -26.42
CA SER A 76 8.74 -28.62 -27.39
C SER A 76 8.84 -30.15 -27.28
N ILE A 77 9.64 -30.69 -26.35
CA ILE A 77 9.88 -32.13 -26.21
C ILE A 77 9.20 -32.64 -24.92
N GLN A 78 8.11 -33.40 -25.08
CA GLN A 78 7.25 -33.79 -23.95
C GLN A 78 7.67 -35.09 -23.23
N ASN A 79 8.60 -35.87 -23.79
CA ASN A 79 8.96 -37.22 -23.33
C ASN A 79 10.39 -37.33 -22.75
N LEU A 80 11.04 -36.21 -22.48
CA LEU A 80 12.40 -36.21 -21.96
C LEU A 80 12.38 -36.44 -20.45
N THR A 81 13.21 -37.35 -19.93
CA THR A 81 13.19 -37.76 -18.51
C THR A 81 14.40 -37.31 -17.69
N VAL A 82 15.58 -37.17 -18.29
CA VAL A 82 16.76 -36.64 -17.61
C VAL A 82 17.69 -35.97 -18.64
N ILE A 83 18.28 -34.83 -18.28
CA ILE A 83 19.33 -34.15 -19.06
C ILE A 83 20.59 -34.07 -18.21
N HIS A 84 21.73 -34.51 -18.77
CA HIS A 84 23.04 -34.33 -18.14
C HIS A 84 23.93 -33.44 -19.01
N ILE A 85 24.47 -32.37 -18.40
CA ILE A 85 25.41 -31.44 -19.02
C ILE A 85 26.75 -31.59 -18.28
N LYS A 86 27.84 -31.77 -19.03
CA LYS A 86 29.18 -31.90 -18.45
C LYS A 86 30.05 -30.73 -18.90
N ASN A 87 30.38 -29.85 -17.95
CA ASN A 87 31.19 -28.67 -18.17
C ASN A 87 32.69 -29.00 -18.02
N ASN A 88 33.52 -28.51 -18.95
CA ASN A 88 34.97 -28.66 -18.92
C ASN A 88 35.66 -27.28 -18.82
N ASN A 89 35.75 -26.75 -17.60
CA ASN A 89 36.70 -25.74 -17.08
C ASN A 89 36.65 -24.25 -17.53
N GLU A 90 36.84 -23.42 -16.49
CA GLU A 90 37.41 -22.04 -16.44
C GLU A 90 36.73 -20.91 -17.22
N CYS A 91 35.63 -20.33 -16.69
CA CYS A 91 35.28 -18.91 -16.92
C CYS A 91 34.30 -18.31 -15.89
N GLU A 92 34.44 -17.00 -15.63
CA GLU A 92 33.86 -16.16 -14.57
C GLU A 92 32.38 -15.72 -14.80
N GLN A 93 31.43 -16.66 -14.77
CA GLN A 93 30.01 -16.35 -14.55
C GLN A 93 29.44 -17.21 -13.41
N SER A 94 28.64 -16.60 -12.54
CA SER A 94 28.26 -17.17 -11.24
C SER A 94 27.51 -18.50 -11.39
N VAL A 95 28.05 -19.53 -10.74
CA VAL A 95 27.53 -20.90 -10.57
C VAL A 95 26.02 -20.98 -10.27
N GLU A 96 25.42 -19.91 -9.73
CA GLU A 96 23.97 -19.76 -9.47
C GLU A 96 23.08 -19.69 -10.72
N GLU A 97 23.53 -19.13 -11.84
CA GLU A 97 22.66 -18.91 -13.01
C GLU A 97 22.44 -20.19 -13.82
N ILE A 98 23.46 -21.03 -13.91
CA ILE A 98 23.40 -22.33 -14.60
C ILE A 98 22.63 -23.35 -13.74
N LEU A 99 22.78 -23.32 -12.41
CA LEU A 99 21.98 -24.14 -11.49
C LEU A 99 20.49 -23.78 -11.52
N LYS A 100 20.13 -22.49 -11.66
CA LYS A 100 18.75 -22.02 -11.81
C LYS A 100 18.09 -22.50 -13.11
N LEU A 101 18.85 -22.62 -14.21
CA LEU A 101 18.33 -23.10 -15.50
C LEU A 101 18.12 -24.63 -15.51
N ILE A 102 19.04 -25.38 -14.89
CA ILE A 102 18.98 -26.84 -14.78
C ILE A 102 17.88 -27.29 -13.80
N GLN A 103 17.71 -26.64 -12.64
CA GLN A 103 16.64 -26.96 -11.68
C GLN A 103 15.24 -26.65 -12.22
N ARG A 104 15.13 -25.64 -13.09
CA ARG A 104 13.87 -25.26 -13.73
C ARG A 104 13.38 -26.30 -14.74
N ASN A 105 14.30 -26.97 -15.44
CA ASN A 105 13.97 -28.00 -16.42
C ASN A 105 13.84 -29.40 -15.81
N ILE A 106 14.61 -29.75 -14.76
CA ILE A 106 14.50 -31.05 -14.06
C ILE A 106 13.15 -31.20 -13.33
N ARG A 107 12.58 -30.14 -12.76
CA ARG A 107 11.25 -30.19 -12.10
C ARG A 107 10.08 -30.44 -13.04
N LEU A 108 10.24 -30.14 -14.33
CA LEU A 108 9.20 -30.37 -15.34
C LEU A 108 9.06 -31.84 -15.71
N VAL A 109 10.06 -32.64 -15.38
CA VAL A 109 10.26 -33.96 -15.94
C VAL A 109 10.09 -35.10 -14.90
N THR A 110 10.46 -34.89 -13.64
CA THR A 110 10.37 -35.92 -12.57
C THR A 110 8.94 -36.19 -12.08
N ARG A 111 7.92 -35.50 -12.62
CA ARG A 111 6.53 -35.61 -12.16
C ARG A 111 5.73 -36.78 -12.74
N ARG A 112 6.31 -37.63 -13.60
CA ARG A 112 5.51 -38.63 -14.33
C ARG A 112 5.50 -40.06 -13.84
N LYS A 113 6.40 -40.57 -12.96
CA LYS A 113 6.28 -41.96 -12.49
C LYS A 113 6.71 -42.21 -11.03
N GLN A 114 5.65 -42.34 -10.23
CA GLN A 114 5.40 -43.13 -9.01
C GLN A 114 6.31 -43.09 -7.76
N GLN A 115 5.57 -43.07 -6.64
CA GLN A 115 5.96 -43.28 -5.24
C GLN A 115 6.84 -42.23 -4.57
N THR A 116 6.25 -41.08 -4.28
CA THR A 116 6.55 -40.31 -3.07
C THR A 116 5.33 -39.46 -2.70
N ARG A 117 4.92 -39.48 -1.43
CA ARG A 117 4.03 -38.46 -0.84
C ARG A 117 4.72 -37.10 -1.02
N LEU A 118 4.40 -36.40 -2.10
CA LEU A 118 5.02 -35.14 -2.47
C LEU A 118 4.30 -34.00 -1.75
N LYS A 119 4.97 -33.51 -0.71
CA LYS A 119 4.75 -32.21 -0.06
C LYS A 119 4.53 -31.12 -1.11
N PHE A 120 3.36 -30.49 -1.06
CA PHE A 120 3.12 -29.19 -1.69
C PHE A 120 3.72 -28.08 -0.81
N ASN A 121 5.04 -27.90 -0.85
CA ASN A 121 5.62 -26.61 -0.52
C ASN A 121 5.65 -25.78 -1.80
N LEU A 122 4.64 -24.92 -1.95
CA LEU A 122 4.76 -23.72 -2.77
C LEU A 122 5.09 -22.57 -1.82
N LEU A 123 6.23 -22.69 -1.13
CA LEU A 123 6.93 -21.56 -0.56
C LEU A 123 7.82 -21.03 -1.69
N THR A 124 7.33 -20.04 -2.43
CA THR A 124 8.29 -19.11 -3.04
C THR A 124 9.04 -18.45 -1.89
N GLU A 125 10.36 -18.35 -1.98
CA GLU A 125 11.29 -17.88 -0.93
C GLU A 125 10.94 -16.50 -0.31
N ASN A 126 9.91 -15.81 -0.80
CA ASN A 126 9.44 -14.51 -0.32
C ASN A 126 8.03 -14.51 0.35
N GLN A 127 7.42 -15.66 0.66
CA GLN A 127 6.10 -15.70 1.33
C GLN A 127 6.25 -16.01 2.83
N GLN A 128 6.04 -15.01 3.69
CA GLN A 128 6.08 -15.19 5.14
C GLN A 128 4.90 -16.06 5.61
N SER A 129 5.20 -17.10 6.40
CA SER A 129 4.20 -18.04 6.91
C SER A 129 3.50 -17.56 8.20
N VAL A 130 4.09 -16.60 8.91
CA VAL A 130 3.67 -16.09 10.23
C VAL A 130 3.84 -14.57 10.26
N ARG A 131 2.85 -13.87 10.84
CA ARG A 131 2.89 -12.43 11.13
C ARG A 131 3.36 -12.16 12.56
N PHE A 132 4.23 -11.19 12.74
CA PHE A 132 4.62 -10.69 14.06
C PHE A 132 3.76 -9.48 14.41
N LEU A 133 2.98 -9.54 15.49
CA LEU A 133 2.06 -8.45 15.82
C LEU A 133 2.76 -7.17 16.28
N THR A 134 4.08 -7.20 16.51
CA THR A 134 4.90 -6.02 16.82
C THR A 134 5.49 -5.34 15.59
N GLU A 135 5.74 -6.07 14.51
CA GLU A 135 6.32 -5.55 13.25
C GLU A 135 5.24 -5.33 12.17
N ASP A 136 4.22 -6.20 12.13
CA ASP A 136 3.13 -6.21 11.13
C ASP A 136 1.77 -5.82 11.73
N SER A 137 1.74 -5.06 12.84
CA SER A 137 0.51 -4.70 13.55
C SER A 137 -0.55 -4.08 12.63
N ALA A 138 -0.11 -3.21 11.73
CA ALA A 138 -0.97 -2.52 10.77
C ALA A 138 -1.55 -3.48 9.71
N SER A 139 -0.71 -4.31 9.08
CA SER A 139 -1.17 -5.31 8.11
C SER A 139 -2.17 -6.25 8.75
N PHE A 140 -1.88 -6.72 9.97
CA PHE A 140 -2.80 -7.57 10.73
C PHE A 140 -4.13 -6.87 11.02
N LEU A 141 -4.08 -5.63 11.52
CA LEU A 141 -5.27 -4.84 11.81
C LEU A 141 -6.18 -4.69 10.59
N TRP A 142 -5.61 -4.25 9.46
CA TRP A 142 -6.37 -4.04 8.23
C TRP A 142 -6.89 -5.35 7.64
N PHE A 143 -6.13 -6.43 7.74
CA PHE A 143 -6.58 -7.75 7.32
C PHE A 143 -7.78 -8.24 8.14
N GLN A 144 -7.80 -8.03 9.46
CA GLN A 144 -8.93 -8.38 10.31
C GLN A 144 -10.18 -7.53 9.99
N ILE A 145 -10.01 -6.23 9.80
CA ILE A 145 -11.10 -5.32 9.39
C ILE A 145 -11.69 -5.77 8.05
N LEU A 146 -10.82 -6.03 7.07
CA LEU A 146 -11.22 -6.49 5.74
C LEU A 146 -12.03 -7.78 5.83
N LEU A 147 -11.56 -8.74 6.63
CA LEU A 147 -12.26 -10.01 6.82
C LEU A 147 -13.63 -9.82 7.47
N ASP A 148 -13.75 -9.01 8.53
CA ASP A 148 -15.05 -8.73 9.18
C ASP A 148 -16.05 -8.13 8.19
N VAL A 149 -15.63 -7.18 7.36
CA VAL A 149 -16.49 -6.57 6.34
C VAL A 149 -16.86 -7.57 5.25
N LEU A 150 -15.90 -8.33 4.74
CA LEU A 150 -16.18 -9.39 3.76
C LEU A 150 -17.19 -10.39 4.31
N THR A 151 -17.15 -10.70 5.62
CA THR A 151 -18.07 -11.67 6.23
C THR A 151 -19.52 -11.19 6.38
N LYS A 152 -19.78 -9.91 6.17
CA LYS A 152 -21.11 -9.30 6.29
C LYS A 152 -21.73 -8.93 4.94
N MET A 153 -21.00 -9.11 3.85
CA MET A 153 -21.47 -8.72 2.51
C MET A 153 -22.68 -9.55 2.06
N PRO A 154 -23.73 -8.91 1.52
CA PRO A 154 -24.88 -9.62 0.94
C PRO A 154 -24.51 -10.30 -0.40
N ASN A 155 -25.39 -11.16 -0.91
CA ASN A 155 -25.32 -11.83 -2.23
C ASN A 155 -24.41 -13.07 -2.34
N LYS A 156 -24.74 -14.12 -1.59
CA LYS A 156 -24.06 -15.42 -1.61
C LYS A 156 -24.00 -16.09 -3.00
N LEU A 157 -25.11 -16.08 -3.76
CA LEU A 157 -25.19 -16.83 -5.03
C LEU A 157 -24.32 -16.26 -6.14
N GLN A 158 -24.37 -14.95 -6.37
CA GLN A 158 -23.54 -14.28 -7.39
C GLN A 158 -22.06 -14.35 -7.03
N SER A 159 -21.73 -14.24 -5.74
CA SER A 159 -20.37 -14.42 -5.24
C SER A 159 -19.83 -15.83 -5.49
N LYS A 160 -20.67 -16.87 -5.29
CA LYS A 160 -20.34 -18.27 -5.63
C LYS A 160 -20.05 -18.41 -7.13
N GLN A 161 -20.89 -17.87 -8.00
CA GLN A 161 -20.70 -17.97 -9.45
C GLN A 161 -19.42 -17.26 -9.91
N TYR A 162 -19.18 -16.04 -9.43
CA TYR A 162 -17.96 -15.28 -9.73
C TYR A 162 -16.68 -16.03 -9.31
N MET A 163 -16.69 -16.59 -8.10
CA MET A 163 -15.60 -17.43 -7.59
C MET A 163 -15.33 -18.63 -8.51
N LEU A 164 -16.39 -19.34 -8.92
CA LEU A 164 -16.27 -20.53 -9.76
C LEU A 164 -15.73 -20.20 -11.15
N GLU A 165 -16.15 -19.08 -11.75
CA GLU A 165 -15.64 -18.63 -13.04
C GLU A 165 -14.12 -18.34 -12.98
N LYS A 166 -13.66 -17.66 -11.94
CA LYS A 166 -12.23 -17.44 -11.68
C LYS A 166 -11.48 -18.77 -11.51
N CYS A 167 -12.05 -19.73 -10.78
CA CYS A 167 -11.46 -21.05 -10.59
C CYS A 167 -11.33 -21.82 -11.92
N ARG A 168 -12.38 -21.78 -12.78
CA ARG A 168 -12.37 -22.39 -14.11
C ARG A 168 -11.27 -21.81 -15.00
N ARG A 169 -11.11 -20.47 -14.98
CA ARG A 169 -10.03 -19.79 -15.72
C ARG A 169 -8.65 -20.21 -15.20
N HIS A 170 -8.47 -20.32 -13.89
CA HIS A 170 -7.19 -20.75 -13.30
C HIS A 170 -6.83 -22.20 -13.67
N TYR A 171 -7.81 -23.11 -13.65
CA TYR A 171 -7.62 -24.54 -13.90
C TYR A 171 -8.04 -25.00 -15.31
N HIS A 172 -8.07 -24.11 -16.30
CA HIS A 172 -8.56 -24.41 -17.66
C HIS A 172 -7.90 -25.64 -18.31
N ASN A 173 -6.63 -25.94 -17.99
CA ASN A 173 -5.89 -27.11 -18.50
C ASN A 173 -5.91 -28.34 -17.56
N ASN A 174 -6.63 -28.31 -16.43
CA ASN A 174 -6.63 -29.38 -15.44
C ASN A 174 -8.04 -30.01 -15.30
N ILE A 175 -8.28 -31.08 -16.07
CA ILE A 175 -9.56 -31.79 -16.16
C ILE A 175 -10.06 -32.25 -14.77
N LYS A 176 -9.19 -32.84 -13.95
CA LYS A 176 -9.56 -33.32 -12.61
C LYS A 176 -10.07 -32.20 -11.69
N GLN A 177 -9.46 -31.02 -11.77
CA GLN A 177 -9.89 -29.88 -10.98
C GLN A 177 -11.17 -29.25 -11.54
N LEU A 178 -11.37 -29.24 -12.86
CA LEU A 178 -12.63 -28.81 -13.47
C LEU A 178 -13.81 -29.71 -13.09
N GLU A 179 -13.60 -31.03 -13.00
CA GLU A 179 -14.62 -31.97 -12.49
C GLU A 179 -14.99 -31.66 -11.03
N LYS A 180 -13.99 -31.42 -10.16
CA LYS A 180 -14.23 -31.00 -8.77
C LYS A 180 -14.96 -29.66 -8.67
N ILE A 181 -14.67 -28.70 -9.55
CA ILE A 181 -15.37 -27.41 -9.62
C ILE A 181 -16.85 -27.61 -9.98
N ASN A 182 -17.15 -28.47 -10.96
CA ASN A 182 -18.53 -28.76 -11.35
C ASN A 182 -19.29 -29.51 -10.24
N LEU A 183 -18.63 -30.45 -9.57
CA LEU A 183 -19.20 -31.14 -8.40
C LEU A 183 -19.53 -30.15 -7.28
N PHE A 184 -18.60 -29.23 -6.97
CA PHE A 184 -18.82 -28.17 -5.98
C PHE A 184 -20.00 -27.28 -6.37
N GLU A 185 -20.12 -26.87 -7.63
CA GLU A 185 -21.22 -26.03 -8.10
C GLU A 185 -22.59 -26.67 -7.81
N GLN A 186 -22.71 -27.98 -8.06
CA GLN A 186 -23.95 -28.75 -7.93
C GLN A 186 -24.28 -29.16 -6.48
N THR A 187 -23.27 -29.52 -5.68
CA THR A 187 -23.49 -30.22 -4.39
C THR A 187 -23.15 -29.39 -3.15
N TYR A 188 -22.47 -28.25 -3.29
CA TYR A 188 -21.99 -27.49 -2.14
C TYR A 188 -23.13 -26.86 -1.32
N GLU A 189 -23.12 -27.16 -0.02
CA GLU A 189 -23.91 -26.51 1.03
C GLU A 189 -23.00 -25.79 2.04
N SER A 190 -23.48 -24.71 2.67
CA SER A 190 -22.67 -23.93 3.62
C SER A 190 -22.20 -24.72 4.85
N THR A 191 -22.90 -25.80 5.21
CA THR A 191 -22.53 -26.72 6.30
C THR A 191 -21.43 -27.71 5.93
N ASP A 192 -21.03 -27.77 4.65
CA ASP A 192 -19.97 -28.67 4.16
C ASP A 192 -18.63 -27.93 3.93
N ALA A 193 -18.53 -26.67 4.35
CA ALA A 193 -17.36 -25.84 4.08
C ALA A 193 -16.06 -26.47 4.60
N ILE A 194 -16.03 -26.98 5.83
CA ILE A 194 -14.86 -27.65 6.44
C ILE A 194 -14.46 -28.90 5.65
N ARG A 195 -15.41 -29.70 5.17
CA ARG A 195 -15.15 -30.90 4.39
C ARG A 195 -14.48 -30.57 3.05
N TRP A 196 -14.94 -29.52 2.38
CA TRP A 196 -14.34 -29.06 1.13
C TRP A 196 -12.96 -28.41 1.32
N TYR A 197 -12.69 -27.90 2.52
CA TYR A 197 -11.41 -27.27 2.86
C TYR A 197 -10.34 -28.33 3.08
N THR A 198 -10.74 -29.47 3.65
CA THR A 198 -9.85 -30.60 4.00
C THR A 198 -9.71 -31.61 2.87
N ASP A 199 -10.60 -31.62 1.87
CA ASP A 199 -10.42 -32.39 0.63
C ASP A 199 -9.26 -31.83 -0.21
N GLU A 200 -8.65 -32.68 -1.04
CA GLU A 200 -7.64 -32.33 -2.04
C GLU A 200 -8.28 -31.56 -3.22
N SER A 201 -8.93 -30.44 -2.92
CA SER A 201 -9.72 -29.64 -3.84
C SER A 201 -8.97 -28.34 -4.24
N PHE A 202 -9.49 -27.66 -5.27
CA PHE A 202 -8.99 -26.36 -5.69
C PHE A 202 -9.07 -25.30 -4.58
N LEU A 203 -10.01 -25.45 -3.63
CA LEU A 203 -10.33 -24.45 -2.61
C LEU A 203 -9.20 -24.31 -1.58
N TYR A 204 -8.70 -25.40 -1.02
CA TYR A 204 -7.62 -25.35 -0.04
C TYR A 204 -6.43 -24.53 -0.55
N ARG A 205 -6.00 -24.79 -1.79
CA ARG A 205 -4.85 -24.12 -2.39
C ARG A 205 -5.12 -22.64 -2.68
N LEU A 206 -6.26 -22.33 -3.29
CA LEU A 206 -6.56 -20.96 -3.72
C LEU A 206 -6.92 -20.05 -2.54
N VAL A 207 -7.69 -20.54 -1.58
CA VAL A 207 -8.07 -19.81 -0.37
C VAL A 207 -6.85 -19.55 0.49
N ASN A 208 -6.00 -20.56 0.74
CA ASN A 208 -4.78 -20.34 1.51
C ASN A 208 -3.77 -19.46 0.78
N LYS A 209 -3.73 -19.48 -0.55
CA LYS A 209 -2.94 -18.50 -1.32
C LYS A 209 -3.45 -17.09 -1.05
N ALA A 210 -4.76 -16.87 -1.19
CA ALA A 210 -5.39 -15.56 -0.99
C ALA A 210 -5.13 -15.00 0.42
N LEU A 211 -5.29 -15.84 1.45
CA LEU A 211 -5.05 -15.48 2.84
C LEU A 211 -3.57 -15.18 3.13
N ARG A 212 -2.64 -15.89 2.48
CA ARG A 212 -1.19 -15.69 2.66
C ARG A 212 -0.64 -14.50 1.90
N THR A 213 -1.16 -14.22 0.71
CA THR A 213 -0.73 -13.06 -0.09
C THR A 213 -1.44 -11.79 0.30
N GLU A 214 -2.53 -11.89 1.09
CA GLU A 214 -3.38 -10.76 1.49
C GLU A 214 -3.88 -9.94 0.30
N ASP A 215 -3.95 -10.58 -0.87
CA ASP A 215 -4.37 -9.89 -2.06
C ASP A 215 -5.88 -9.67 -1.96
N THR A 216 -6.26 -8.39 -1.91
CA THR A 216 -7.67 -7.99 -1.73
C THR A 216 -8.58 -8.54 -2.82
N ASP A 217 -8.07 -8.75 -4.04
CA ASP A 217 -8.88 -9.22 -5.17
C ASP A 217 -9.14 -10.72 -5.04
N ASP A 218 -8.11 -11.50 -4.66
CA ASP A 218 -8.25 -12.91 -4.32
C ASP A 218 -9.15 -13.07 -3.07
N LEU A 219 -8.95 -12.30 -2.01
CA LEU A 219 -9.80 -12.33 -0.80
C LEU A 219 -11.27 -12.00 -1.11
N TYR A 220 -11.51 -10.97 -1.91
CA TYR A 220 -12.85 -10.64 -2.39
C TYR A 220 -13.42 -11.78 -3.24
N THR A 221 -12.63 -12.38 -4.13
CA THR A 221 -13.07 -13.49 -5.00
C THR A 221 -13.52 -14.70 -4.18
N TYR A 222 -12.76 -15.10 -3.16
CA TYR A 222 -13.04 -16.29 -2.35
C TYR A 222 -13.90 -16.00 -1.11
N ARG A 223 -14.39 -14.75 -0.94
CA ARG A 223 -15.16 -14.31 0.24
C ARG A 223 -16.34 -15.22 0.57
N PHE A 224 -17.06 -15.68 -0.46
CA PHE A 224 -18.22 -16.57 -0.31
C PHE A 224 -17.87 -17.83 0.50
N TYR A 225 -16.77 -18.48 0.14
CA TYR A 225 -16.35 -19.72 0.78
C TYR A 225 -15.66 -19.46 2.13
N ILE A 226 -14.84 -18.42 2.22
CA ILE A 226 -14.20 -18.00 3.48
C ILE A 226 -15.25 -17.71 4.55
N MET A 227 -16.36 -17.06 4.18
CA MET A 227 -17.51 -16.79 5.04
C MET A 227 -18.13 -18.05 5.62
N ASP A 228 -18.50 -19.00 4.76
CA ASP A 228 -19.16 -20.22 5.19
C ASP A 228 -18.22 -21.07 6.06
N LEU A 229 -16.92 -21.12 5.71
CA LEU A 229 -15.91 -21.82 6.50
C LEU A 229 -15.73 -21.20 7.90
N CYS A 230 -15.63 -19.87 8.00
CA CYS A 230 -15.56 -19.17 9.29
C CYS A 230 -16.84 -19.35 10.10
N ALA A 231 -18.02 -19.31 9.46
CA ALA A 231 -19.31 -19.47 10.12
C ALA A 231 -19.47 -20.88 10.70
N GLN A 232 -19.19 -21.91 9.90
CA GLN A 232 -19.23 -23.30 10.34
C GLN A 232 -18.25 -23.54 11.49
N LEU A 233 -17.01 -23.06 11.36
CA LEU A 233 -16.00 -23.23 12.41
C LEU A 233 -16.40 -22.56 13.73
N LYS A 234 -17.00 -21.37 13.65
CA LYS A 234 -17.52 -20.64 14.81
C LYS A 234 -18.70 -21.36 15.46
N GLU A 235 -19.62 -21.91 14.68
CA GLU A 235 -20.75 -22.69 15.19
C GLU A 235 -20.25 -23.93 15.95
N GLU A 236 -19.30 -24.66 15.35
CA GLU A 236 -18.70 -25.85 15.97
C GLU A 236 -17.90 -25.51 17.22
N TYR A 237 -17.21 -24.36 17.26
CA TYR A 237 -16.54 -23.88 18.46
C TYR A 237 -17.51 -23.74 19.65
N TYR A 238 -18.63 -23.04 19.47
CA TYR A 238 -19.61 -22.84 20.54
C TYR A 238 -20.32 -24.12 20.96
N LYS A 239 -20.56 -25.07 20.04
CA LYS A 239 -21.11 -26.39 20.38
C LYS A 239 -20.14 -27.21 21.24
N GLN A 240 -18.83 -27.09 20.99
CA GLN A 240 -17.80 -27.89 21.63
C GLN A 240 -17.32 -27.30 22.98
N GLN A 241 -17.80 -26.13 23.39
CA GLN A 241 -17.38 -25.39 24.61
C GLN A 241 -17.75 -26.03 25.97
N LEU A 242 -18.08 -27.32 26.02
CA LEU A 242 -18.76 -27.90 27.19
C LEU A 242 -17.86 -28.47 28.30
N ASN A 243 -16.52 -28.35 28.26
CA ASN A 243 -15.65 -28.76 29.38
C ASN A 243 -14.34 -27.95 29.42
N ASN A 244 -14.10 -27.20 30.51
CA ASN A 244 -12.90 -26.39 30.81
C ASN A 244 -11.61 -27.21 30.86
N ASN A 245 -11.13 -27.69 29.72
CA ASN A 245 -9.93 -28.50 29.62
C ASN A 245 -8.90 -27.79 28.74
N LYS A 246 -7.69 -27.62 29.27
CA LYS A 246 -6.51 -27.24 28.47
C LYS A 246 -6.24 -28.34 27.45
N ILE A 247 -6.09 -27.97 26.19
CA ILE A 247 -5.78 -28.88 25.09
C ILE A 247 -4.37 -28.60 24.60
N LYS A 248 -3.60 -29.66 24.37
CA LYS A 248 -2.30 -29.60 23.69
C LYS A 248 -2.46 -30.01 22.23
N LEU A 249 -1.94 -29.18 21.34
CA LEU A 249 -2.03 -29.35 19.89
C LEU A 249 -0.63 -29.29 19.28
N TYR A 250 -0.47 -29.97 18.16
CA TYR A 250 0.82 -30.12 17.49
C TYR A 250 0.71 -29.78 16.00
N ARG A 251 1.75 -29.15 15.46
CA ARG A 251 1.89 -28.93 14.02
C ARG A 251 3.35 -29.09 13.61
N GLY A 252 3.62 -29.96 12.63
CA GLY A 252 4.94 -30.08 12.02
C GLY A 252 5.00 -29.36 10.69
N GLN A 253 6.10 -28.64 10.43
CA GLN A 253 6.38 -28.05 9.12
C GLN A 253 7.87 -27.83 8.91
N THR A 254 8.25 -27.46 7.70
CA THR A 254 9.61 -27.06 7.34
C THR A 254 9.69 -25.55 7.20
N MET A 255 10.67 -24.90 7.82
CA MET A 255 10.83 -23.44 7.81
C MET A 255 12.25 -23.03 7.46
N SER A 256 12.45 -21.83 6.92
CA SER A 256 13.81 -21.34 6.66
C SER A 256 14.52 -20.97 7.97
N ASN A 257 15.86 -21.00 7.94
CA ASN A 257 16.65 -20.55 9.10
C ASN A 257 16.41 -19.07 9.43
N GLU A 258 16.09 -18.24 8.43
CA GLU A 258 15.72 -16.84 8.65
C GLU A 258 14.40 -16.71 9.41
N GLU A 259 13.37 -17.48 9.04
CA GLU A 259 12.09 -17.47 9.75
C GLU A 259 12.24 -17.94 11.20
N ILE A 260 13.05 -18.99 11.44
CA ILE A 260 13.35 -19.49 12.79
C ILE A 260 14.07 -18.40 13.60
N ASN A 261 15.04 -17.70 13.02
CA ASN A 261 15.75 -16.62 13.69
C ASN A 261 14.82 -15.43 13.99
N LYS A 262 13.91 -15.08 13.09
CA LYS A 262 12.89 -14.05 13.35
C LYS A 262 11.98 -14.43 14.53
N LEU A 263 11.54 -15.69 14.60
CA LEU A 263 10.75 -16.19 15.72
C LEU A 263 11.53 -16.12 17.04
N ARG A 264 12.84 -16.43 17.01
CA ARG A 264 13.71 -16.36 18.20
C ARG A 264 13.92 -14.93 18.70
N ASN A 265 14.02 -13.95 17.81
CA ASN A 265 14.15 -12.54 18.19
C ASN A 265 12.85 -11.98 18.80
N ASN A 266 11.73 -12.69 18.63
CA ASN A 266 10.40 -12.28 19.06
C ASN A 266 9.83 -13.18 20.17
N ILE A 267 10.67 -13.88 20.94
CA ILE A 267 10.21 -14.63 22.13
C ILE A 267 9.55 -13.66 23.11
N GLY A 268 8.36 -14.01 23.60
CA GLY A 268 7.52 -13.16 24.45
C GLY A 268 6.50 -12.32 23.68
N ASN A 269 6.68 -12.15 22.37
CA ASN A 269 5.75 -11.40 21.51
C ASN A 269 4.62 -12.30 20.97
N LEU A 270 3.61 -11.65 20.39
CA LEU A 270 2.45 -12.29 19.79
C LEU A 270 2.65 -12.49 18.28
N ILE A 271 2.16 -13.61 17.78
CA ILE A 271 2.14 -13.96 16.36
C ILE A 271 0.74 -14.36 15.90
N SER A 272 0.46 -14.19 14.62
CA SER A 272 -0.73 -14.70 13.95
C SER A 272 -0.34 -15.47 12.68
N PRO A 273 -0.94 -16.63 12.38
CA PRO A 273 -0.76 -17.29 11.10
C PRO A 273 -1.51 -16.51 9.99
N ASN A 274 -0.99 -16.59 8.77
CA ASN A 274 -1.55 -15.92 7.59
C ASN A 274 -2.72 -16.70 6.97
N GLY A 275 -3.74 -17.00 7.79
CA GLY A 275 -4.95 -17.73 7.39
C GLY A 275 -5.41 -18.72 8.45
N PHE A 276 -6.15 -19.74 8.02
CA PHE A 276 -6.53 -20.85 8.89
C PHE A 276 -5.30 -21.66 9.30
N PHE A 277 -5.28 -22.11 10.54
CA PHE A 277 -4.14 -22.82 11.10
C PHE A 277 -4.54 -24.22 11.55
N SER A 278 -4.20 -25.19 10.70
CA SER A 278 -4.46 -26.61 10.93
C SER A 278 -3.44 -27.20 11.89
N THR A 279 -3.92 -27.94 12.87
CA THR A 279 -3.14 -28.60 13.93
C THR A 279 -3.73 -29.98 14.22
N SER A 280 -3.01 -30.84 14.91
CA SER A 280 -3.49 -32.16 15.32
C SER A 280 -3.35 -32.36 16.82
N MET A 281 -4.28 -33.10 17.43
CA MET A 281 -4.11 -33.60 18.80
C MET A 281 -3.07 -34.72 18.89
N ASP A 282 -2.68 -35.32 17.76
CA ASP A 282 -1.68 -36.38 17.69
C ASP A 282 -0.30 -35.85 17.26
N CYS A 283 0.65 -35.93 18.17
CA CYS A 283 2.04 -35.53 17.92
C CYS A 283 2.70 -36.36 16.80
N ALA A 284 2.34 -37.64 16.66
CA ALA A 284 2.89 -38.51 15.62
C ALA A 284 2.44 -38.07 14.22
N VAL A 285 1.15 -37.69 14.08
CA VAL A 285 0.59 -37.14 12.84
C VAL A 285 1.31 -35.83 12.48
N ALA A 286 1.46 -34.91 13.45
CA ALA A 286 2.16 -33.65 13.22
C ALA A 286 3.62 -33.87 12.74
N LYS A 287 4.33 -34.85 13.32
CA LYS A 287 5.71 -35.18 12.92
C LYS A 287 5.81 -35.68 11.47
N MET A 288 4.77 -36.29 10.90
CA MET A 288 4.79 -36.72 9.49
C MET A 288 4.95 -35.55 8.51
N PHE A 289 4.57 -34.34 8.91
CA PHE A 289 4.68 -33.14 8.08
C PHE A 289 6.06 -32.46 8.17
N THR A 290 6.94 -32.92 9.07
CA THR A 290 8.35 -32.47 9.14
C THR A 290 9.21 -33.15 8.06
N SER A 291 10.31 -32.54 7.60
CA SER A 291 11.28 -33.20 6.68
C SER A 291 12.45 -33.82 7.46
N GLN A 292 13.16 -34.79 6.89
CA GLN A 292 14.39 -35.30 7.49
C GLN A 292 15.57 -34.32 7.26
N GLY A 293 15.53 -33.14 7.90
CA GLY A 293 16.59 -32.13 7.78
C GLY A 293 16.53 -31.09 8.91
N ASN A 294 17.62 -30.31 9.05
CA ASN A 294 17.86 -29.37 10.16
C ASN A 294 16.86 -28.19 10.25
N ASN A 295 16.00 -28.05 9.25
CA ASN A 295 15.04 -26.95 9.10
C ASN A 295 13.61 -27.35 9.48
N SER A 296 13.46 -28.47 10.18
CA SER A 296 12.18 -29.02 10.58
C SER A 296 11.76 -28.51 11.96
N VAL A 297 10.50 -28.05 12.02
CA VAL A 297 9.92 -27.38 13.18
C VAL A 297 8.68 -28.15 13.65
N LEU A 298 8.58 -28.33 14.96
CA LEU A 298 7.40 -28.83 15.66
C LEU A 298 6.87 -27.71 16.57
N PHE A 299 5.66 -27.23 16.26
CA PHE A 299 4.91 -26.34 17.13
C PHE A 299 4.16 -27.16 18.18
N GLU A 300 4.35 -26.81 19.44
CA GLU A 300 3.58 -27.31 20.58
C GLU A 300 2.70 -26.16 21.09
N ILE A 301 1.39 -26.30 20.96
CA ILE A 301 0.43 -25.22 21.20
C ILE A 301 -0.46 -25.60 22.38
N GLU A 302 -0.47 -24.74 23.39
CA GLU A 302 -1.41 -24.85 24.52
C GLU A 302 -2.60 -23.90 24.28
N THR A 303 -3.82 -24.44 24.38
CA THR A 303 -5.06 -23.65 24.22
C THR A 303 -6.09 -24.00 25.31
N ASP A 304 -7.01 -23.07 25.58
CA ASP A 304 -8.11 -23.17 26.53
C ASP A 304 -9.45 -22.96 25.81
N SER A 305 -10.50 -23.67 26.21
CA SER A 305 -11.86 -23.52 25.69
C SER A 305 -12.53 -22.19 26.05
N ASN A 306 -11.93 -21.39 26.95
CA ASN A 306 -12.47 -20.11 27.43
C ASN A 306 -12.07 -18.88 26.60
N LEU A 307 -11.32 -19.04 25.52
CA LEU A 307 -10.91 -17.93 24.67
C LEU A 307 -12.14 -17.34 23.93
N LYS A 308 -12.36 -16.03 24.03
CA LYS A 308 -13.47 -15.36 23.37
C LYS A 308 -13.21 -15.12 21.89
N HIS A 309 -11.94 -14.90 21.53
CA HIS A 309 -11.55 -14.31 20.27
C HIS A 309 -10.70 -15.25 19.41
N CYS A 310 -9.89 -16.11 20.02
CA CYS A 310 -9.17 -17.18 19.34
C CYS A 310 -10.08 -18.40 19.09
N ILE A 311 -10.83 -18.37 17.98
CA ILE A 311 -11.80 -19.42 17.61
C ILE A 311 -11.08 -20.63 17.01
N PHE A 312 -11.38 -21.83 17.48
CA PHE A 312 -10.92 -23.10 16.91
C PHE A 312 -11.96 -24.21 17.12
N ALA A 313 -11.96 -25.26 16.31
CA ALA A 313 -12.82 -26.42 16.58
C ALA A 313 -12.11 -27.73 16.23
N LYS A 314 -12.49 -28.81 16.91
CA LYS A 314 -12.15 -30.17 16.47
C LYS A 314 -13.00 -30.48 15.25
N ILE A 315 -12.34 -30.84 14.15
CA ILE A 315 -13.02 -31.02 12.86
C ILE A 315 -13.00 -32.47 12.38
N GLU A 316 -12.61 -33.43 13.21
CA GLU A 316 -12.60 -34.87 12.93
C GLU A 316 -13.89 -35.38 12.25
N LEU A 317 -15.06 -34.96 12.73
CA LEU A 317 -16.36 -35.40 12.20
C LEU A 317 -16.74 -34.75 10.86
N PHE A 318 -16.02 -33.69 10.46
CA PHE A 318 -16.31 -32.89 9.26
C PHE A 318 -15.17 -32.93 8.24
N SER A 319 -13.99 -33.39 8.63
CA SER A 319 -12.80 -33.47 7.80
C SER A 319 -12.93 -34.60 6.77
N HIS A 320 -12.33 -34.41 5.59
CA HIS A 320 -12.16 -35.46 4.61
C HIS A 320 -11.24 -36.59 5.12
N VAL A 321 -10.41 -36.32 6.13
CA VAL A 321 -9.48 -37.27 6.74
C VAL A 321 -9.69 -37.31 8.27
N PRO A 322 -10.71 -38.04 8.77
CA PRO A 322 -11.04 -38.08 10.20
C PRO A 322 -9.89 -38.56 11.09
N ASP A 323 -9.08 -39.49 10.61
CA ASP A 323 -7.98 -40.12 11.37
C ASP A 323 -6.89 -39.14 11.84
N GLU A 324 -6.82 -37.94 11.25
CA GLU A 324 -5.82 -36.93 11.62
C GLU A 324 -6.12 -36.21 12.94
N LYS A 325 -7.32 -36.41 13.52
CA LYS A 325 -7.77 -35.72 14.76
C LYS A 325 -7.51 -34.23 14.70
N GLU A 326 -7.86 -33.65 13.56
CA GLU A 326 -7.50 -32.29 13.19
C GLU A 326 -8.28 -31.27 14.03
N VAL A 327 -7.57 -30.23 14.44
CA VAL A 327 -8.11 -29.02 15.08
C VAL A 327 -7.73 -27.84 14.21
N LEU A 328 -8.75 -27.13 13.74
CA LEU A 328 -8.59 -25.99 12.85
C LEU A 328 -8.84 -24.70 13.62
N PHE A 329 -7.85 -23.81 13.61
CA PHE A 329 -8.01 -22.44 14.11
C PHE A 329 -8.53 -21.54 12.99
N SER A 330 -9.42 -20.63 13.38
CA SER A 330 -9.97 -19.60 12.51
C SER A 330 -8.91 -18.58 12.09
N ILE A 331 -9.22 -17.80 11.05
CA ILE A 331 -8.39 -16.69 10.62
C ILE A 331 -8.28 -15.67 11.76
N GLY A 332 -7.06 -15.18 12.02
CA GLY A 332 -6.80 -14.22 13.09
C GLY A 332 -6.57 -14.82 14.47
N ALA A 333 -6.35 -16.13 14.56
CA ALA A 333 -5.89 -16.77 15.79
C ALA A 333 -4.53 -16.19 16.23
N VAL A 334 -4.42 -15.79 17.49
CA VAL A 334 -3.21 -15.18 18.04
C VAL A 334 -2.53 -16.14 19.01
N PHE A 335 -1.21 -16.22 18.91
CA PHE A 335 -0.37 -17.07 19.75
C PHE A 335 0.77 -16.27 20.36
N LYS A 336 1.07 -16.50 21.64
CA LYS A 336 2.27 -15.98 22.30
C LYS A 336 3.41 -16.98 22.16
N ILE A 337 4.59 -16.50 21.78
CA ILE A 337 5.80 -17.33 21.72
C ILE A 337 6.38 -17.45 23.13
N ASN A 338 6.27 -18.63 23.75
CA ASN A 338 6.78 -18.86 25.10
C ASN A 338 8.25 -19.25 25.10
N ASN A 339 8.65 -20.18 24.22
CA ASN A 339 10.04 -20.64 24.15
C ASN A 339 10.35 -21.28 22.79
N ILE A 340 11.60 -21.19 22.34
CA ILE A 340 12.10 -21.84 21.12
C ILE A 340 13.45 -22.49 21.44
N TYR A 341 13.57 -23.79 21.19
CA TYR A 341 14.82 -24.52 21.37
C TYR A 341 14.95 -25.65 20.35
N PHE A 342 16.19 -26.05 20.08
CA PHE A 342 16.48 -27.20 19.22
C PHE A 342 16.56 -28.47 20.08
N ASP A 343 15.78 -29.49 19.73
CA ASP A 343 15.79 -30.79 20.41
C ASP A 343 16.68 -31.77 19.62
N GLU A 344 17.88 -31.99 20.14
CA GLU A 344 18.89 -32.86 19.52
C GLU A 344 18.46 -34.34 19.44
N GLN A 345 17.55 -34.81 20.31
CA GLN A 345 17.15 -36.21 20.34
C GLN A 345 16.23 -36.58 19.16
N ILE A 346 15.41 -35.63 18.74
CA ILE A 346 14.46 -35.80 17.63
C ILE A 346 14.89 -35.04 16.38
N ASN A 347 15.99 -34.28 16.45
CA ASN A 347 16.53 -33.44 15.38
C ASN A 347 15.51 -32.43 14.82
N LEU A 348 14.78 -31.75 15.72
CA LEU A 348 13.72 -30.78 15.38
C LEU A 348 13.82 -29.53 16.24
N TRP A 349 13.49 -28.38 15.65
CA TRP A 349 13.18 -27.17 16.42
C TRP A 349 11.82 -27.31 17.09
N LYS A 350 11.75 -27.12 18.40
CA LYS A 350 10.51 -27.05 19.17
C LYS A 350 10.14 -25.60 19.45
N ILE A 351 8.90 -25.23 19.12
CA ILE A 351 8.35 -23.90 19.34
C ILE A 351 7.11 -24.03 20.20
N ASN A 352 7.20 -23.50 21.42
CA ASN A 352 6.11 -23.52 22.38
C ASN A 352 5.26 -22.25 22.20
N LEU A 353 4.00 -22.46 21.85
CA LEU A 353 3.01 -21.41 21.62
C LEU A 353 1.87 -21.52 22.64
N GLN A 354 1.30 -20.39 23.00
CA GLN A 354 0.08 -20.32 23.80
C GLN A 354 -0.98 -19.51 23.06
N ALA A 355 -2.12 -20.13 22.77
CA ALA A 355 -3.27 -19.42 22.19
C ALA A 355 -3.79 -18.38 23.19
N THR A 356 -4.06 -17.18 22.71
CA THR A 356 -4.44 -16.05 23.57
C THR A 356 -5.39 -15.09 22.85
N ASP A 357 -6.17 -14.36 23.64
CA ASP A 357 -6.96 -13.22 23.19
C ASP A 357 -6.19 -11.89 23.34
N GLU A 358 -4.97 -11.93 23.91
CA GLU A 358 -4.07 -10.77 24.01
C GLU A 358 -3.87 -10.12 22.62
N GLY A 359 -3.92 -8.79 22.57
CA GLY A 359 -3.81 -8.02 21.33
C GLY A 359 -5.14 -7.83 20.58
N ARG A 360 -6.13 -8.72 20.74
CA ARG A 360 -7.41 -8.60 20.04
C ARG A 360 -8.36 -7.55 20.64
N GLU A 361 -8.25 -7.25 21.93
CA GLU A 361 -9.08 -6.22 22.59
C GLU A 361 -8.83 -4.81 22.05
N HIS A 362 -7.57 -4.44 21.76
CA HIS A 362 -7.22 -3.12 21.21
C HIS A 362 -7.69 -3.01 19.75
N ILE A 363 -7.55 -4.10 19.01
CA ILE A 363 -8.03 -4.23 17.64
C ILE A 363 -9.55 -4.18 17.60
N GLU A 364 -10.24 -4.81 18.55
CA GLU A 364 -11.70 -4.78 18.64
C GLU A 364 -12.23 -3.41 19.01
N GLN A 365 -11.57 -2.66 19.89
CA GLN A 365 -11.93 -1.26 20.14
C GLN A 365 -11.81 -0.42 18.87
N TYR A 366 -10.75 -0.62 18.08
CA TYR A 366 -10.59 0.06 16.79
C TYR A 366 -11.63 -0.40 15.76
N ILE A 367 -11.87 -1.70 15.66
CA ILE A 367 -12.88 -2.29 14.78
C ILE A 367 -14.28 -1.81 15.18
N GLU A 368 -14.63 -1.77 16.45
CA GLU A 368 -15.91 -1.27 16.95
C GLU A 368 -16.05 0.24 16.71
N TYR A 369 -14.99 1.01 16.88
CA TYR A 369 -14.98 2.42 16.52
C TYR A 369 -15.25 2.62 15.03
N GLN A 370 -14.55 1.90 14.16
CA GLN A 370 -14.79 1.93 12.72
C GLN A 370 -16.20 1.44 12.39
N LYS A 371 -16.65 0.33 12.99
CA LYS A 371 -18.01 -0.20 12.82
C LYS A 371 -19.09 0.81 13.19
N LYS A 372 -18.96 1.51 14.32
CA LYS A 372 -19.90 2.56 14.74
C LYS A 372 -19.98 3.72 13.75
N GLN A 373 -18.87 4.07 13.10
CA GLN A 373 -18.87 5.06 12.01
C GLN A 373 -19.53 4.53 10.73
N LEU A 374 -19.67 3.20 10.60
CA LEU A 374 -20.11 2.51 9.39
C LEU A 374 -21.48 1.83 9.53
N GLU A 375 -22.09 1.85 10.73
CA GLU A 375 -23.34 1.16 11.08
C GLU A 375 -24.58 1.70 10.33
N GLU A 376 -24.49 2.91 9.77
CA GLU A 376 -25.56 3.53 8.97
C GLU A 376 -25.38 3.35 7.46
N THR A 377 -24.29 2.69 7.01
CA THR A 377 -23.95 2.55 5.59
C THR A 377 -23.97 1.11 5.10
N SER A 378 -24.37 0.91 3.84
CA SER A 378 -24.35 -0.39 3.16
C SER A 378 -22.95 -1.04 3.24
N VAL A 379 -22.87 -2.31 3.66
CA VAL A 379 -21.60 -3.05 3.82
C VAL A 379 -20.75 -3.05 2.53
N ASN A 380 -21.39 -2.96 1.37
CA ASN A 380 -20.70 -2.83 0.08
C ASN A 380 -19.93 -1.50 -0.02
N ILE A 381 -20.54 -0.40 0.41
CA ILE A 381 -19.90 0.92 0.45
C ILE A 381 -18.71 0.90 1.41
N VAL A 382 -18.91 0.28 2.58
CA VAL A 382 -17.87 0.15 3.62
C VAL A 382 -16.60 -0.50 3.09
N PHE A 383 -16.71 -1.57 2.31
CA PHE A 383 -15.54 -2.25 1.73
C PHE A 383 -14.75 -1.33 0.81
N GLY A 384 -15.43 -0.64 -0.11
CA GLY A 384 -14.78 0.29 -1.01
C GLY A 384 -14.16 1.50 -0.28
N TYR A 385 -14.77 1.93 0.83
CA TYR A 385 -14.22 2.95 1.72
C TYR A 385 -12.93 2.48 2.42
N ILE A 386 -12.92 1.26 2.97
CA ILE A 386 -11.71 0.68 3.57
C ILE A 386 -10.57 0.59 2.57
N LEU A 387 -10.85 0.24 1.31
CA LEU A 387 -9.84 0.25 0.25
C LEU A 387 -9.20 1.64 0.05
N ILE A 388 -9.93 2.73 0.27
CA ILE A 388 -9.37 4.09 0.23
C ILE A 388 -8.49 4.31 1.47
N ASP A 389 -8.96 3.95 2.66
CA ASP A 389 -8.22 4.17 3.92
C ASP A 389 -6.91 3.37 4.01
N ILE A 390 -6.83 2.20 3.38
CA ILE A 390 -5.58 1.42 3.27
C ILE A 390 -4.65 1.92 2.15
N GLY A 391 -5.04 2.95 1.40
CA GLY A 391 -4.26 3.50 0.29
C GLY A 391 -4.39 2.75 -1.04
N GLN A 392 -5.35 1.84 -1.19
CA GLN A 392 -5.60 1.08 -2.42
C GLN A 392 -6.65 1.79 -3.33
N TYR A 393 -6.37 3.04 -3.69
CA TYR A 393 -7.32 3.92 -4.38
C TYR A 393 -7.80 3.37 -5.73
N SER A 394 -6.91 2.84 -6.57
CA SER A 394 -7.29 2.31 -7.89
C SER A 394 -8.21 1.08 -7.76
N LYS A 395 -8.00 0.24 -6.74
CA LYS A 395 -8.84 -0.93 -6.47
C LYS A 395 -10.21 -0.50 -5.96
N SER A 396 -10.27 0.52 -5.09
CA SER A 396 -11.54 1.14 -4.68
C SER A 396 -12.32 1.70 -5.88
N GLU A 397 -11.66 2.45 -6.78
CA GLU A 397 -12.28 3.00 -7.99
C GLU A 397 -12.89 1.88 -8.86
N MET A 398 -12.14 0.80 -9.10
CA MET A 398 -12.60 -0.35 -9.88
C MET A 398 -13.78 -1.06 -9.20
N TYR A 399 -13.72 -1.25 -7.89
CA TYR A 399 -14.77 -1.89 -7.11
C TYR A 399 -16.09 -1.13 -7.23
N PHE A 400 -16.10 0.18 -6.99
CA PHE A 400 -17.33 0.98 -7.07
C PHE A 400 -17.88 1.05 -8.51
N LYS A 401 -17.02 1.09 -9.53
CA LYS A 401 -17.45 0.99 -10.93
C LYS A 401 -18.14 -0.33 -11.23
N SER A 402 -17.57 -1.44 -10.79
CA SER A 402 -18.19 -2.76 -10.93
C SER A 402 -19.52 -2.85 -10.17
N LEU A 403 -19.60 -2.26 -8.98
CA LEU A 403 -20.84 -2.21 -8.21
C LEU A 403 -21.93 -1.42 -8.96
N LEU A 404 -21.59 -0.29 -9.56
CA LEU A 404 -22.51 0.53 -10.38
C LEU A 404 -23.07 -0.18 -11.61
N GLU A 405 -22.33 -1.13 -12.19
CA GLU A 405 -22.81 -1.97 -13.31
C GLU A 405 -23.86 -2.98 -12.85
N THR A 406 -23.77 -3.45 -11.60
CA THR A 406 -24.69 -4.44 -11.03
C THR A 406 -25.95 -3.82 -10.39
N LEU A 407 -25.87 -2.58 -9.90
CA LEU A 407 -26.97 -1.93 -9.21
C LEU A 407 -28.04 -1.42 -10.20
N PRO A 408 -29.35 -1.63 -9.94
CA PRO A 408 -30.43 -1.03 -10.72
C PRO A 408 -30.32 0.50 -10.79
N THR A 409 -30.81 1.13 -11.86
CA THR A 409 -30.69 2.58 -12.10
C THR A 409 -31.26 3.45 -10.97
N ASP A 410 -32.25 2.94 -10.23
CA ASP A 410 -32.92 3.64 -9.14
C ASP A 410 -32.45 3.25 -7.74
N HIS A 411 -31.37 2.49 -7.63
CA HIS A 411 -30.85 2.07 -6.32
C HIS A 411 -30.24 3.25 -5.54
N GLU A 412 -30.58 3.36 -4.26
CA GLU A 412 -30.20 4.47 -3.36
C GLU A 412 -28.66 4.62 -3.23
N ASP A 413 -27.94 3.50 -3.11
CA ASP A 413 -26.46 3.50 -3.02
C ASP A 413 -25.72 4.02 -4.27
N ARG A 414 -26.37 4.24 -5.43
CA ARG A 414 -25.64 4.64 -6.66
C ARG A 414 -24.96 5.99 -6.53
N ILE A 415 -25.63 6.96 -5.89
CA ILE A 415 -25.06 8.30 -5.68
C ILE A 415 -23.82 8.19 -4.80
N ALA A 416 -23.91 7.44 -3.70
CA ALA A 416 -22.78 7.17 -2.81
C ALA A 416 -21.63 6.48 -3.58
N CYS A 417 -21.91 5.47 -4.41
CA CYS A 417 -20.88 4.81 -5.22
C CYS A 417 -20.15 5.80 -6.14
N TYR A 418 -20.87 6.69 -6.84
CA TYR A 418 -20.23 7.71 -7.67
C TYR A 418 -19.40 8.72 -6.85
N GLN A 419 -19.88 9.12 -5.67
CA GLN A 419 -19.12 9.98 -4.75
C GLN A 419 -17.82 9.30 -4.30
N TYR A 420 -17.85 8.00 -3.98
CA TYR A 420 -16.65 7.27 -3.60
C TYR A 420 -15.70 6.99 -4.77
N VAL A 421 -16.21 6.82 -6.00
CA VAL A 421 -15.37 6.83 -7.21
C VAL A 421 -14.62 8.15 -7.31
N ALA A 422 -15.32 9.28 -7.13
CA ALA A 422 -14.71 10.60 -7.19
C ALA A 422 -13.67 10.80 -6.06
N ARG A 423 -13.98 10.34 -4.85
CA ARG A 423 -13.08 10.35 -3.69
C ARG A 423 -11.83 9.49 -3.91
N ALA A 424 -11.98 8.28 -4.45
CA ALA A 424 -10.85 7.41 -4.77
C ALA A 424 -9.94 8.07 -5.82
N GLN A 425 -10.51 8.66 -6.87
CA GLN A 425 -9.76 9.42 -7.87
C GLN A 425 -9.05 10.64 -7.26
N HIS A 426 -9.69 11.33 -6.31
CA HIS A 426 -9.10 12.47 -5.61
C HIS A 426 -7.85 12.04 -4.82
N PHE A 427 -7.96 11.02 -3.95
CA PHE A 427 -6.82 10.52 -3.17
C PHE A 427 -5.73 9.88 -4.02
N GLU A 428 -6.06 9.34 -5.19
CA GLU A 428 -5.07 8.85 -6.16
C GLU A 428 -4.33 9.99 -6.90
N GLY A 429 -4.73 11.25 -6.70
CA GLY A 429 -4.16 12.43 -7.35
C GLY A 429 -4.71 12.70 -8.75
N LYS A 430 -5.74 11.99 -9.20
CA LYS A 430 -6.41 12.21 -10.49
C LYS A 430 -7.41 13.38 -10.38
N LEU A 431 -6.93 14.57 -10.00
CA LEU A 431 -7.77 15.73 -9.65
C LEU A 431 -8.79 16.12 -10.73
N SER A 432 -8.40 16.09 -12.01
CA SER A 432 -9.29 16.40 -13.13
C SER A 432 -10.42 15.38 -13.31
N LYS A 433 -10.14 14.08 -13.10
CA LYS A 433 -11.16 13.03 -13.14
C LYS A 433 -12.07 13.11 -11.93
N ALA A 434 -11.51 13.36 -10.74
CA ALA A 434 -12.28 13.54 -9.53
C ALA A 434 -13.27 14.71 -9.68
N LEU A 435 -12.79 15.86 -10.18
CA LEU A 435 -13.63 17.02 -10.47
C LEU A 435 -14.78 16.67 -11.44
N TYR A 436 -14.47 15.99 -12.54
CA TYR A 436 -15.48 15.54 -13.49
C TYR A 436 -16.51 14.60 -12.82
N SER A 437 -16.05 13.63 -12.05
CA SER A 437 -16.92 12.68 -11.35
C SER A 437 -17.85 13.36 -10.35
N TYR A 438 -17.35 14.30 -9.54
CA TYR A 438 -18.21 15.09 -8.63
C TYR A 438 -19.21 15.98 -9.39
N GLN A 439 -18.82 16.53 -10.54
CA GLN A 439 -19.75 17.28 -11.41
C GLN A 439 -20.85 16.37 -11.98
N GLN A 440 -20.53 15.13 -12.34
CA GLN A 440 -21.54 14.14 -12.77
C GLN A 440 -22.50 13.81 -11.64
N VAL A 441 -22.00 13.58 -10.42
CA VAL A 441 -22.85 13.40 -9.22
C VAL A 441 -23.79 14.60 -9.05
N TYR A 442 -23.28 15.81 -9.25
CA TYR A 442 -24.05 17.03 -9.06
C TYR A 442 -25.19 17.14 -10.07
N ALA A 443 -24.91 16.80 -11.34
CA ALA A 443 -25.91 16.74 -12.40
C ALA A 443 -27.00 15.68 -12.10
N MET A 444 -26.62 14.49 -11.62
CA MET A 444 -27.57 13.43 -11.26
C MET A 444 -28.47 13.84 -10.07
N GLN A 445 -27.91 14.54 -9.08
CA GLN A 445 -28.69 15.05 -7.95
C GLN A 445 -29.65 16.16 -8.39
N HIS A 446 -29.30 16.97 -9.38
CA HIS A 446 -30.15 18.02 -9.93
C HIS A 446 -31.52 17.51 -10.41
N GLU A 447 -31.58 16.28 -10.93
CA GLU A 447 -32.79 15.67 -11.48
C GLU A 447 -33.71 15.02 -10.41
N LYS A 448 -33.16 14.58 -9.26
CA LYS A 448 -33.90 13.70 -8.32
C LYS A 448 -34.55 14.41 -7.11
N CYS A 449 -33.99 15.48 -6.55
CA CYS A 449 -34.64 16.48 -5.64
C CYS A 449 -33.56 17.42 -5.05
N ASP A 450 -33.89 18.62 -4.60
CA ASP A 450 -32.96 19.41 -3.76
C ASP A 450 -32.86 18.80 -2.35
N SER A 451 -31.72 18.17 -2.02
CA SER A 451 -31.47 17.51 -0.73
C SER A 451 -30.18 18.02 -0.06
N LEU A 452 -30.00 17.66 1.22
CA LEU A 452 -28.77 17.96 1.98
C LEU A 452 -27.52 17.34 1.31
N ASP A 453 -27.66 16.19 0.65
CA ASP A 453 -26.57 15.50 -0.08
C ASP A 453 -25.99 16.31 -1.24
N LYS A 454 -26.74 17.28 -1.79
CA LYS A 454 -26.21 18.23 -2.79
C LYS A 454 -25.18 19.16 -2.18
N THR A 455 -25.37 19.53 -0.91
CA THR A 455 -24.48 20.41 -0.17
C THR A 455 -23.11 19.78 0.01
N ASP A 456 -23.06 18.49 0.35
CA ASP A 456 -21.81 17.73 0.48
C ASP A 456 -21.06 17.66 -0.85
N ASN A 457 -21.79 17.45 -1.94
CA ASN A 457 -21.16 17.39 -3.26
C ASN A 457 -20.62 18.76 -3.70
N LEU A 458 -21.35 19.85 -3.45
CA LEU A 458 -20.85 21.22 -3.65
C LEU A 458 -19.62 21.50 -2.77
N PHE A 459 -19.59 20.99 -1.54
CA PHE A 459 -18.43 21.07 -0.66
C PHE A 459 -17.21 20.37 -1.27
N PHE A 460 -17.35 19.16 -1.80
CA PHE A 460 -16.24 18.44 -2.46
C PHE A 460 -15.77 19.14 -3.75
N LEU A 461 -16.70 19.68 -4.55
CA LEU A 461 -16.35 20.52 -5.70
C LEU A 461 -15.55 21.75 -5.27
N GLY A 462 -15.96 22.43 -4.19
CA GLY A 462 -15.23 23.54 -3.59
C GLY A 462 -13.83 23.13 -3.13
N ALA A 463 -13.71 21.98 -2.46
CA ALA A 463 -12.45 21.45 -1.95
C ALA A 463 -11.45 21.17 -3.08
N ILE A 464 -11.85 20.45 -4.13
CA ILE A 464 -10.97 20.13 -5.26
C ILE A 464 -10.58 21.40 -6.03
N ASN A 465 -11.49 22.34 -6.24
CA ASN A 465 -11.14 23.62 -6.86
C ASN A 465 -10.12 24.40 -6.03
N THR A 466 -10.17 24.29 -4.70
CA THR A 466 -9.18 24.88 -3.79
C THR A 466 -7.81 24.23 -3.99
N GLU A 467 -7.76 22.89 -4.08
CA GLU A 467 -6.50 22.16 -4.32
C GLU A 467 -5.89 22.40 -5.70
N ILE A 468 -6.71 22.57 -6.74
CA ILE A 468 -6.24 22.87 -8.09
C ILE A 468 -5.74 24.33 -8.20
N GLY A 469 -6.16 25.21 -7.29
CA GLY A 469 -5.82 26.64 -7.31
C GLY A 469 -6.84 27.52 -8.03
N GLN A 470 -8.06 27.02 -8.27
CA GLN A 470 -9.18 27.75 -8.84
C GLN A 470 -10.03 28.40 -7.73
N TYR A 471 -9.44 29.29 -6.95
CA TYR A 471 -10.04 29.83 -5.72
C TYR A 471 -11.39 30.55 -5.95
N LYS A 472 -11.56 31.24 -7.08
CA LYS A 472 -12.86 31.88 -7.43
C LYS A 472 -13.97 30.84 -7.62
N ASN A 473 -13.69 29.75 -8.33
CA ASN A 473 -14.65 28.67 -8.51
C ASN A 473 -14.94 27.97 -7.19
N ALA A 474 -13.90 27.71 -6.38
CA ALA A 474 -14.06 27.13 -5.05
C ALA A 474 -14.98 27.98 -4.16
N MET A 475 -14.77 29.30 -4.13
CA MET A 475 -15.60 30.23 -3.37
C MET A 475 -17.05 30.20 -3.84
N ASN A 476 -17.30 30.18 -5.16
CA ASN A 476 -18.66 30.08 -5.71
C ASN A 476 -19.35 28.80 -5.24
N PHE A 477 -18.69 27.64 -5.33
CA PHE A 477 -19.25 26.36 -4.88
C PHE A 477 -19.55 26.37 -3.37
N PHE A 478 -18.65 26.88 -2.53
CA PHE A 478 -18.91 26.98 -1.09
C PHE A 478 -20.03 27.97 -0.76
N GLN A 479 -20.14 29.09 -1.48
CA GLN A 479 -21.24 30.04 -1.30
C GLN A 479 -22.59 29.44 -1.71
N ASP A 480 -22.61 28.67 -2.80
CA ASP A 480 -23.83 27.99 -3.24
C ASP A 480 -24.21 26.86 -2.29
N ALA A 481 -23.25 26.10 -1.77
CA ALA A 481 -23.45 25.15 -0.68
C ALA A 481 -24.05 25.85 0.55
N LEU A 482 -23.50 27.00 0.95
CA LEU A 482 -23.98 27.77 2.10
C LEU A 482 -25.43 28.26 1.92
N LYS A 483 -25.76 28.79 0.73
CA LYS A 483 -27.13 29.23 0.40
C LYS A 483 -28.10 28.05 0.45
N MET A 484 -27.70 26.90 -0.12
CA MET A 484 -28.52 25.70 -0.16
C MET A 484 -28.75 25.15 1.26
N ALA A 485 -27.68 24.96 2.04
CA ALA A 485 -27.76 24.50 3.42
C ALA A 485 -28.68 25.40 4.27
N LYS A 486 -28.54 26.73 4.17
CA LYS A 486 -29.42 27.68 4.89
C LYS A 486 -30.88 27.58 4.47
N LYS A 487 -31.16 27.26 3.21
CA LYS A 487 -32.54 27.08 2.71
C LYS A 487 -33.19 25.82 3.29
N PHE A 488 -32.46 24.71 3.35
CA PHE A 488 -32.98 23.42 3.84
C PHE A 488 -33.04 23.31 5.35
N LEU A 489 -32.13 23.97 6.04
CA LEU A 489 -32.00 23.89 7.49
C LEU A 489 -32.83 24.95 8.23
N HIS A 490 -33.57 25.83 7.54
CA HIS A 490 -34.42 26.82 8.18
C HIS A 490 -35.61 26.13 8.88
N PRO A 491 -35.77 26.19 10.23
CA PRO A 491 -35.39 27.26 11.18
C PRO A 491 -34.22 26.98 12.14
N ILE A 492 -33.45 25.92 11.92
CA ILE A 492 -32.28 25.54 12.71
C ILE A 492 -31.08 26.38 12.23
N ASN A 493 -30.81 27.49 12.92
CA ASN A 493 -29.73 28.42 12.56
C ASN A 493 -28.31 27.84 12.70
N ASP A 494 -28.14 26.72 13.42
CA ASP A 494 -26.86 26.05 13.65
C ASP A 494 -26.93 24.58 13.19
N HIS A 495 -26.06 24.16 12.27
CA HIS A 495 -25.92 22.76 11.84
C HIS A 495 -24.46 22.40 11.58
N THR A 496 -24.08 21.13 11.73
CA THR A 496 -22.69 20.67 11.51
C THR A 496 -22.21 20.95 10.09
N ASP A 497 -23.05 20.73 9.09
CA ASP A 497 -22.72 20.97 7.68
C ASP A 497 -22.49 22.46 7.39
N LEU A 498 -23.23 23.35 8.06
CA LEU A 498 -22.98 24.79 7.96
C LEU A 498 -21.59 25.13 8.51
N ALA A 499 -21.18 24.50 9.61
CA ALA A 499 -19.83 24.67 10.15
C ALA A 499 -18.76 24.11 9.19
N ASP A 500 -19.02 23.00 8.49
CA ASP A 500 -18.11 22.45 7.49
C ASP A 500 -17.92 23.39 6.30
N ILE A 501 -19.02 23.95 5.76
CA ILE A 501 -18.97 24.92 4.66
C ILE A 501 -18.22 26.18 5.08
N LEU A 502 -18.47 26.71 6.29
CA LEU A 502 -17.75 27.87 6.82
C LEU A 502 -16.24 27.58 6.97
N ASN A 503 -15.87 26.38 7.40
CA ASN A 503 -14.47 25.95 7.42
C ASN A 503 -13.86 25.87 6.00
N GLY A 504 -14.63 25.41 5.01
CA GLY A 504 -14.25 25.39 3.59
C GLY A 504 -13.99 26.80 3.03
N ILE A 505 -14.88 27.75 3.31
CA ILE A 505 -14.70 29.17 2.98
C ILE A 505 -13.42 29.72 3.65
N GLY A 506 -13.24 29.44 4.94
CA GLY A 506 -12.03 29.83 5.67
C GLY A 506 -10.76 29.21 5.10
N TRP A 507 -10.82 28.00 4.55
CA TRP A 507 -9.71 27.35 3.87
C TRP A 507 -9.31 28.06 2.57
N VAL A 508 -10.29 28.47 1.75
CA VAL A 508 -10.03 29.26 0.52
C VAL A 508 -9.34 30.57 0.86
N TYR A 509 -9.88 31.33 1.82
CA TYR A 509 -9.24 32.58 2.26
C TYR A 509 -7.82 32.35 2.80
N GLY A 510 -7.60 31.26 3.55
CA GLY A 510 -6.26 30.88 4.02
C GLY A 510 -5.28 30.63 2.87
N LYS A 511 -5.72 29.99 1.79
CA LYS A 511 -4.88 29.76 0.58
C LYS A 511 -4.67 31.02 -0.25
N GLN A 512 -5.55 32.01 -0.14
CA GLN A 512 -5.39 33.33 -0.77
C GLN A 512 -4.53 34.29 0.07
N GLY A 513 -4.09 33.90 1.27
CA GLY A 513 -3.33 34.74 2.19
C GLY A 513 -4.20 35.68 3.05
N GLU A 514 -5.52 35.64 2.92
CA GLU A 514 -6.46 36.47 3.67
C GLU A 514 -6.74 35.90 5.07
N TYR A 515 -5.70 35.80 5.91
CA TYR A 515 -5.76 35.09 7.18
C TYR A 515 -6.79 35.64 8.18
N ASN A 516 -7.10 36.95 8.14
CA ASN A 516 -8.12 37.53 9.01
C ASN A 516 -9.54 37.06 8.64
N ASN A 517 -9.84 37.00 7.34
CA ASN A 517 -11.11 36.46 6.84
C ASN A 517 -11.19 34.96 7.15
N ALA A 518 -10.09 34.22 6.92
CA ALA A 518 -9.99 32.80 7.28
C ALA A 518 -10.28 32.54 8.77
N LEU A 519 -9.68 33.34 9.67
CA LEU A 519 -9.92 33.25 11.12
C LEU A 519 -11.39 33.54 11.47
N SER A 520 -11.98 34.58 10.89
CA SER A 520 -13.38 34.94 11.15
C SER A 520 -14.33 33.78 10.84
N PHE A 521 -14.20 33.16 9.67
CA PHE A 521 -15.03 32.02 9.28
C PHE A 521 -14.75 30.75 10.11
N ARG A 522 -13.48 30.42 10.39
CA ARG A 522 -13.13 29.25 11.21
C ARG A 522 -13.58 29.40 12.68
N ILE A 523 -13.54 30.62 13.24
CA ILE A 523 -14.06 30.90 14.59
C ILE A 523 -15.58 30.75 14.62
N GLN A 524 -16.30 31.29 13.64
CA GLN A 524 -17.76 31.11 13.54
C GLN A 524 -18.14 29.61 13.47
N ALA A 525 -17.41 28.82 12.67
CA ALA A 525 -17.61 27.37 12.59
C ALA A 525 -17.33 26.67 13.93
N LEU A 526 -16.27 27.06 14.64
CA LEU A 526 -15.93 26.52 15.96
C LEU A 526 -17.03 26.83 16.99
N GLU A 527 -17.51 28.07 17.04
CA GLU A 527 -18.57 28.48 17.97
C GLU A 527 -19.87 27.73 17.71
N MET A 528 -20.21 27.52 16.43
CA MET A 528 -21.36 26.71 16.03
C MET A 528 -21.21 25.26 16.51
N ARG A 529 -20.06 24.62 16.25
CA ARG A 529 -19.78 23.25 16.72
C ARG A 529 -19.83 23.13 18.25
N LYS A 530 -19.33 24.13 18.99
CA LYS A 530 -19.41 24.14 20.46
C LYS A 530 -20.84 24.24 21.00
N ARG A 531 -21.77 24.85 20.26
CA ARG A 531 -23.19 24.90 20.64
C ARG A 531 -23.93 23.59 20.32
N LEU A 532 -23.54 22.92 19.24
CA LEU A 532 -24.23 21.73 18.73
C LEU A 532 -23.72 20.41 19.29
N LEU A 533 -22.42 20.32 19.56
CA LEU A 533 -21.74 19.07 19.86
C LEU A 533 -21.29 19.02 21.32
N PRO A 534 -21.22 17.83 21.92
CA PRO A 534 -20.56 17.64 23.21
C PRO A 534 -19.16 18.25 23.23
N SER A 535 -18.73 18.73 24.39
CA SER A 535 -17.46 19.47 24.51
C SER A 535 -16.22 18.67 24.10
N ASP A 536 -16.32 17.34 24.16
CA ASP A 536 -15.29 16.37 23.80
C ASP A 536 -15.32 15.95 22.32
N HIS A 537 -16.30 16.41 21.53
CA HIS A 537 -16.52 15.90 20.17
C HIS A 537 -15.31 16.11 19.20
N PRO A 538 -14.90 15.10 18.40
CA PRO A 538 -13.75 15.19 17.49
C PRO A 538 -13.75 16.36 16.49
N HIS A 539 -14.92 16.77 15.99
CA HIS A 539 -15.04 17.97 15.13
C HIS A 539 -14.56 19.27 15.79
N ILE A 540 -14.69 19.40 17.12
CA ILE A 540 -14.16 20.57 17.85
C ILE A 540 -12.63 20.55 17.80
N ALA A 541 -12.00 19.38 17.96
CA ALA A 541 -10.56 19.23 17.79
C ALA A 541 -10.11 19.59 16.37
N GLY A 542 -10.89 19.19 15.35
CA GLY A 542 -10.65 19.59 13.96
C GLY A 542 -10.68 21.11 13.76
N SER A 543 -11.62 21.81 14.38
CA SER A 543 -11.66 23.29 14.37
C SER A 543 -10.43 23.91 15.04
N PHE A 544 -9.97 23.38 16.17
CA PHE A 544 -8.76 23.87 16.82
C PHE A 544 -7.50 23.66 15.94
N ALA A 545 -7.36 22.50 15.31
CA ALA A 545 -6.25 22.25 14.38
C ALA A 545 -6.29 23.23 13.18
N ALA A 546 -7.48 23.50 12.65
CA ALA A 546 -7.65 24.48 11.58
C ALA A 546 -7.28 25.92 12.04
N LEU A 547 -7.60 26.32 13.28
CA LEU A 547 -7.15 27.61 13.80
C LEU A 547 -5.63 27.65 13.99
N SER A 548 -5.03 26.56 14.47
CA SER A 548 -3.57 26.43 14.60
C SER A 548 -2.86 26.70 13.28
N ASP A 549 -3.31 26.06 12.19
CA ASP A 549 -2.77 26.25 10.84
C ASP A 549 -2.82 27.72 10.38
N ILE A 550 -3.96 28.42 10.57
CA ILE A 550 -4.04 29.85 10.17
C ILE A 550 -3.15 30.74 11.04
N TYR A 551 -3.12 30.52 12.35
CA TYR A 551 -2.22 31.30 13.22
C TYR A 551 -0.75 31.06 12.89
N CYS A 552 -0.38 29.84 12.52
CA CYS A 552 0.96 29.49 12.06
C CYS A 552 1.32 30.27 10.78
N ASN A 553 0.45 30.23 9.77
CA ASN A 553 0.65 30.96 8.51
C ASN A 553 0.69 32.48 8.70
N LYS A 554 0.04 33.01 9.74
CA LYS A 554 0.10 34.42 10.14
C LYS A 554 1.34 34.78 10.99
N GLY A 555 2.21 33.82 11.30
CA GLY A 555 3.40 34.02 12.14
C GLY A 555 3.12 34.15 13.64
N GLN A 556 1.90 33.84 14.11
CA GLN A 556 1.53 33.86 15.53
C GLN A 556 1.73 32.46 16.15
N TYR A 557 2.98 32.01 16.22
CA TYR A 557 3.33 30.62 16.57
C TYR A 557 2.86 30.19 17.96
N GLU A 558 2.92 31.07 18.97
CA GLU A 558 2.46 30.74 20.34
C GLU A 558 0.97 30.37 20.39
N LYS A 559 0.13 31.14 19.69
CA LYS A 559 -1.30 30.84 19.57
C LYS A 559 -1.54 29.57 18.77
N ALA A 560 -0.75 29.36 17.72
CA ALA A 560 -0.84 28.14 16.92
C ALA A 560 -0.56 26.90 17.78
N ILE A 561 0.53 26.90 18.56
CA ILE A 561 0.85 25.81 19.50
C ILE A 561 -0.27 25.59 20.51
N ASP A 562 -0.80 26.64 21.14
CA ASP A 562 -1.91 26.53 22.10
C ASP A 562 -3.14 25.83 21.49
N PHE A 563 -3.55 26.22 20.27
CA PHE A 563 -4.65 25.56 19.57
C PHE A 563 -4.31 24.13 19.13
N GLY A 564 -3.09 23.87 18.67
CA GLY A 564 -2.63 22.52 18.31
C GLY A 564 -2.65 21.57 19.50
N LEU A 565 -2.16 22.01 20.67
CA LEU A 565 -2.19 21.23 21.91
C LEU A 565 -3.62 21.01 22.41
N LYS A 566 -4.51 22.01 22.33
CA LYS A 566 -5.94 21.83 22.63
C LYS A 566 -6.59 20.77 21.75
N ALA A 567 -6.28 20.76 20.45
CA ALA A 567 -6.78 19.74 19.53
C ALA A 567 -6.28 18.34 19.93
N LEU A 568 -4.98 18.20 20.23
CA LEU A 568 -4.38 16.94 20.65
C LEU A 568 -4.98 16.44 21.98
N GLN A 569 -5.11 17.30 22.99
CA GLN A 569 -5.67 16.95 24.29
C GLN A 569 -7.12 16.45 24.16
N LEU A 570 -7.94 17.11 23.33
CA LEU A 570 -9.32 16.70 23.13
C LEU A 570 -9.42 15.33 22.43
N ARG A 571 -8.56 15.09 21.44
CA ARG A 571 -8.45 13.79 20.77
C ARG A 571 -8.01 12.69 21.75
N GLN A 572 -7.08 12.99 22.67
CA GLN A 572 -6.60 12.04 23.68
C GLN A 572 -7.67 11.68 24.73
N GLN A 573 -8.63 12.58 24.99
CA GLN A 573 -9.75 12.31 25.89
C GLN A 573 -10.82 11.41 25.26
N THR A 574 -10.94 11.41 23.93
CA THR A 574 -12.02 10.72 23.21
C THR A 574 -11.61 9.47 22.47
N LEU A 575 -10.34 9.38 22.04
CA LEU A 575 -9.86 8.28 21.22
C LEU A 575 -8.93 7.35 22.00
N PRO A 576 -8.91 6.05 21.67
CA PRO A 576 -7.98 5.10 22.27
C PRO A 576 -6.51 5.53 22.09
N LYS A 577 -5.65 5.09 23.01
CA LYS A 577 -4.20 5.29 22.89
C LYS A 577 -3.69 4.69 21.58
N GLY A 578 -2.75 5.39 20.91
CA GLY A 578 -2.18 4.95 19.64
C GLY A 578 -3.04 5.18 18.40
N HIS A 579 -4.21 5.82 18.52
CA HIS A 579 -5.09 6.07 17.37
C HIS A 579 -4.41 6.93 16.29
N ILE A 580 -4.59 6.56 15.02
CA ILE A 580 -3.91 7.19 13.86
C ILE A 580 -4.06 8.71 13.77
N VAL A 581 -5.19 9.26 14.25
CA VAL A 581 -5.46 10.72 14.28
C VAL A 581 -4.45 11.49 15.15
N PHE A 582 -3.79 10.84 16.10
CA PHE A 582 -2.68 11.46 16.84
C PHE A 582 -1.51 11.79 15.93
N SER A 583 -1.24 10.98 14.89
CA SER A 583 -0.19 11.28 13.91
C SER A 583 -0.44 12.58 13.16
N HIS A 584 -1.70 12.90 12.82
CA HIS A 584 -2.07 14.18 12.21
C HIS A 584 -1.81 15.35 13.16
N SER A 585 -2.23 15.21 14.43
CA SER A 585 -2.00 16.23 15.46
C SER A 585 -0.50 16.52 15.63
N GLN A 586 0.34 15.48 15.61
CA GLN A 586 1.79 15.62 15.73
C GLN A 586 2.41 16.28 14.49
N ILE A 587 1.95 15.97 13.28
CA ILE A 587 2.37 16.73 12.08
C ILE A 587 1.97 18.20 12.20
N ASP A 588 0.74 18.50 12.61
CA ASP A 588 0.25 19.88 12.71
C ASP A 588 1.08 20.68 13.72
N ILE A 589 1.35 20.12 14.91
CA ILE A 589 2.20 20.76 15.93
C ILE A 589 3.66 20.87 15.45
N GLY A 590 4.18 19.81 14.84
CA GLY A 590 5.54 19.78 14.29
C GLY A 590 5.75 20.83 13.20
N ASN A 591 4.74 21.11 12.37
CA ASN A 591 4.74 22.17 11.36
C ASN A 591 4.83 23.56 12.00
N VAL A 592 4.17 23.77 13.14
CA VAL A 592 4.27 25.04 13.88
C VAL A 592 5.68 25.22 14.44
N TYR A 593 6.25 24.20 15.08
CA TYR A 593 7.64 24.25 15.56
C TYR A 593 8.64 24.44 14.42
N TYR A 594 8.42 23.79 13.29
CA TYR A 594 9.24 23.97 12.08
C TYR A 594 9.20 25.42 11.59
N ALA A 595 8.01 26.02 11.48
CA ALA A 595 7.83 27.39 11.03
C ALA A 595 8.44 28.41 12.01
N GLN A 596 8.45 28.10 13.32
CA GLN A 596 9.12 28.91 14.35
C GLN A 596 10.65 28.77 14.35
N GLY A 597 11.21 27.78 13.63
CA GLY A 597 12.64 27.46 13.63
C GLY A 597 13.11 26.54 14.76
N LEU A 598 12.17 25.94 15.51
CA LEU A 598 12.44 24.99 16.59
C LEU A 598 12.54 23.55 16.02
N TYR A 599 13.62 23.30 15.30
CA TYR A 599 13.81 22.08 14.51
C TYR A 599 13.93 20.79 15.34
N ASP A 600 14.42 20.85 16.57
CA ASP A 600 14.51 19.68 17.45
C ASP A 600 13.12 19.20 17.90
N LEU A 601 12.26 20.12 18.37
CA LEU A 601 10.88 19.81 18.74
C LEU A 601 10.05 19.35 17.54
N SER A 602 10.29 19.97 16.36
CA SER A 602 9.65 19.53 15.11
C SER A 602 10.04 18.09 14.75
N PHE A 603 11.32 17.73 14.89
CA PHE A 603 11.81 16.38 14.66
C PHE A 603 11.15 15.35 15.58
N GLU A 604 11.03 15.65 16.87
CA GLU A 604 10.35 14.78 17.85
C GLU A 604 8.90 14.52 17.45
N CYS A 605 8.15 15.57 17.11
CA CYS A 605 6.77 15.47 16.64
C CYS A 605 6.64 14.62 15.37
N TYR A 606 7.49 14.86 14.36
CA TYR A 606 7.43 14.10 13.10
C TYR A 606 7.84 12.64 13.28
N THR A 607 8.81 12.36 14.16
CA THR A 607 9.23 11.00 14.48
C THR A 607 8.11 10.23 15.18
N LEU A 608 7.46 10.84 16.18
CA LEU A 608 6.31 10.24 16.84
C LEU A 608 5.15 10.00 15.86
N SER A 609 4.92 10.92 14.91
CA SER A 609 3.94 10.74 13.85
C SER A 609 4.26 9.55 12.95
N LEU A 610 5.55 9.38 12.58
CA LEU A 610 6.02 8.26 11.77
C LEU A 610 5.84 6.93 12.49
N GLU A 611 6.14 6.86 13.78
CA GLU A 611 5.96 5.67 14.63
C GLU A 611 4.49 5.25 14.66
N ILE A 612 3.58 6.17 15.02
CA ILE A 612 2.13 5.90 15.04
C ILE A 612 1.62 5.45 13.66
N ARG A 613 2.12 6.07 12.58
CA ARG A 613 1.72 5.69 11.21
C ARG A 613 2.20 4.30 10.82
N ARG A 614 3.41 3.90 11.21
CA ARG A 614 3.93 2.55 10.96
C ARG A 614 3.18 1.47 11.73
N GLU A 615 2.74 1.78 12.95
CA GLU A 615 1.95 0.85 13.77
C GLU A 615 0.53 0.62 13.23
N ASN A 616 -0.04 1.59 12.49
CA ASN A 616 -1.45 1.59 12.08
C ASN A 616 -1.69 1.53 10.55
N LEU A 617 -0.69 1.75 9.71
CA LEU A 617 -0.84 1.79 8.24
C LEU A 617 0.12 0.84 7.54
N LEU A 618 -0.25 0.39 6.33
CA LEU A 618 0.63 -0.41 5.47
C LEU A 618 1.91 0.37 5.11
N GLU A 619 3.03 -0.32 4.95
CA GLU A 619 4.34 0.32 4.70
C GLU A 619 4.36 1.24 3.47
N ASN A 620 3.56 0.90 2.46
CA ASN A 620 3.43 1.68 1.22
C ASN A 620 2.39 2.81 1.32
N HIS A 621 1.90 3.16 2.51
CA HIS A 621 0.86 4.19 2.66
C HIS A 621 1.43 5.61 2.48
N PRO A 622 0.79 6.50 1.69
CA PRO A 622 1.30 7.85 1.43
C PRO A 622 1.56 8.72 2.66
N LEU A 623 0.83 8.50 3.76
CA LEU A 623 1.07 9.22 5.03
C LEU A 623 2.43 8.88 5.67
N ILE A 624 2.96 7.67 5.48
CA ILE A 624 4.31 7.33 5.95
C ILE A 624 5.34 8.16 5.17
N ALA A 625 5.18 8.25 3.85
CA ALA A 625 6.02 9.11 3.01
C ALA A 625 5.94 10.58 3.43
N HIS A 626 4.75 11.09 3.77
CA HIS A 626 4.60 12.46 4.25
C HIS A 626 5.38 12.73 5.55
N SER A 627 5.38 11.80 6.52
CA SER A 627 6.21 11.96 7.72
C SER A 627 7.70 11.94 7.41
N LEU A 628 8.15 11.06 6.51
CA LEU A 628 9.55 11.01 6.09
C LEU A 628 9.96 12.30 5.37
N ASP A 629 9.12 12.83 4.48
CA ASP A 629 9.37 14.10 3.78
C ASP A 629 9.48 15.28 4.76
N ALA A 630 8.62 15.31 5.78
CA ALA A 630 8.68 16.33 6.83
C ALA A 630 9.99 16.24 7.64
N ILE A 631 10.44 15.03 7.98
CA ILE A 631 11.75 14.80 8.64
C ILE A 631 12.90 15.23 7.71
N GLY A 632 12.82 14.92 6.41
CA GLY A 632 13.81 15.36 5.42
C GLY A 632 13.96 16.89 5.36
N CYS A 633 12.84 17.62 5.48
CA CYS A 633 12.87 19.08 5.57
C CYS A 633 13.61 19.57 6.83
N VAL A 634 13.43 18.91 7.98
CA VAL A 634 14.15 19.26 9.22
C VAL A 634 15.66 19.08 9.07
N TYR A 635 16.10 17.96 8.49
CA TYR A 635 17.53 17.72 8.24
C TYR A 635 18.13 18.76 7.29
N ARG A 636 17.39 19.15 6.23
CA ARG A 636 17.81 20.23 5.34
C ARG A 636 18.04 21.53 6.11
N CYS A 637 17.10 21.93 6.97
CA CYS A 637 17.23 23.14 7.80
C CYS A 637 18.39 23.07 8.81
N LYS A 638 18.81 21.87 9.21
CA LYS A 638 20.00 21.63 10.02
C LYS A 638 21.30 21.55 9.19
N ASN A 639 21.22 21.78 7.87
CA ASN A 639 22.31 21.62 6.89
C ASN A 639 22.87 20.19 6.81
N ASP A 640 22.08 19.18 7.21
CA ASP A 640 22.41 17.77 7.02
C ASP A 640 21.76 17.26 5.72
N TYR A 641 22.38 17.62 4.60
CA TYR A 641 21.88 17.30 3.27
C TYR A 641 21.87 15.80 2.97
N ARG A 642 22.78 15.03 3.59
CA ARG A 642 22.86 13.58 3.38
C ARG A 642 21.62 12.87 3.95
N ASN A 643 21.27 13.16 5.20
CA ASN A 643 20.06 12.60 5.78
C ASN A 643 18.81 13.18 5.12
N SER A 644 18.80 14.47 4.80
CA SER A 644 17.68 15.06 4.06
C SER A 644 17.38 14.31 2.75
N PHE A 645 18.42 14.06 1.94
CA PHE A 645 18.30 13.29 0.70
C PHE A 645 17.76 11.87 0.96
N ASP A 646 18.33 11.12 1.92
CA ASP A 646 17.87 9.77 2.27
C ASP A 646 16.37 9.74 2.59
N TYR A 647 15.91 10.61 3.48
CA TYR A 647 14.51 10.67 3.89
C TYR A 647 13.57 11.03 2.74
N HIS A 648 13.95 12.01 1.90
CA HIS A 648 13.15 12.36 0.71
C HIS A 648 13.13 11.24 -0.33
N THR A 649 14.24 10.54 -0.58
CA THR A 649 14.29 9.40 -1.50
C THR A 649 13.45 8.22 -1.00
N ARG A 650 13.46 7.95 0.31
CA ARG A 650 12.61 6.92 0.92
C ARG A 650 11.12 7.28 0.83
N ALA A 651 10.77 8.55 1.07
CA ALA A 651 9.42 9.05 0.86
C ALA A 651 8.99 8.88 -0.61
N LEU A 652 9.84 9.27 -1.56
CA LEU A 652 9.58 9.14 -2.99
C LEU A 652 9.40 7.67 -3.42
N THR A 653 10.20 6.76 -2.87
CA THR A 653 10.09 5.31 -3.12
C THR A 653 8.72 4.77 -2.69
N ILE A 654 8.26 5.14 -1.49
CA ILE A 654 6.93 4.76 -1.01
C ILE A 654 5.86 5.34 -1.93
N LEU A 655 5.94 6.62 -2.30
CA LEU A 655 4.95 7.26 -3.17
C LEU A 655 4.87 6.61 -4.56
N HIS A 656 6.00 6.19 -5.15
CA HIS A 656 6.00 5.44 -6.40
C HIS A 656 5.34 4.06 -6.27
N GLN A 657 5.45 3.42 -5.10
CA GLN A 657 4.75 2.17 -4.81
C GLN A 657 3.23 2.40 -4.61
N SER A 658 2.83 3.52 -3.98
CA SER A 658 1.41 3.86 -3.77
C SER A 658 0.72 4.30 -5.07
N PHE A 659 1.41 5.07 -5.91
CA PHE A 659 0.82 5.76 -7.06
C PHE A 659 1.42 5.29 -8.38
N LYS A 660 0.81 4.27 -9.00
CA LYS A 660 1.29 3.65 -10.24
C LYS A 660 1.42 4.60 -11.44
N ASN A 661 0.68 5.71 -11.45
CA ASN A 661 0.72 6.68 -12.55
C ASN A 661 1.86 7.71 -12.41
N ASN A 662 2.57 7.74 -11.27
CA ASN A 662 3.59 8.73 -10.93
C ASN A 662 3.13 10.20 -11.07
N GLN A 663 1.82 10.46 -11.07
CA GLN A 663 1.22 11.78 -11.28
C GLN A 663 0.43 12.19 -10.03
N HIS A 664 1.16 12.43 -8.95
CA HIS A 664 0.59 12.80 -7.65
C HIS A 664 1.23 14.08 -7.10
N PRO A 665 0.47 15.00 -6.47
CA PRO A 665 1.03 16.21 -5.85
C PRO A 665 2.18 15.95 -4.88
N LEU A 666 2.09 14.87 -4.08
CA LEU A 666 3.14 14.49 -3.12
C LEU A 666 4.44 14.07 -3.81
N ILE A 667 4.38 13.37 -4.95
CA ILE A 667 5.58 13.01 -5.73
C ILE A 667 6.26 14.29 -6.22
N ALA A 668 5.48 15.20 -6.80
CA ALA A 668 6.02 16.47 -7.29
C ALA A 668 6.61 17.34 -6.18
N ASN A 669 6.03 17.30 -4.98
CA ASN A 669 6.59 18.00 -3.82
C ASN A 669 7.90 17.34 -3.35
N CYS A 670 7.98 16.01 -3.26
CA CYS A 670 9.22 15.30 -2.90
C CYS A 670 10.34 15.58 -3.91
N LEU A 671 10.05 15.52 -5.22
CA LEU A 671 11.02 15.88 -6.27
C LEU A 671 11.48 17.34 -6.11
N HIS A 672 10.55 18.27 -5.86
CA HIS A 672 10.92 19.65 -5.57
C HIS A 672 11.79 19.77 -4.29
N ARG A 673 11.56 18.97 -3.25
CA ARG A 673 12.42 18.94 -2.05
C ARG A 673 13.81 18.37 -2.35
N LEU A 674 13.92 17.33 -3.18
CA LEU A 674 15.22 16.83 -3.64
C LEU A 674 15.98 17.89 -4.46
N GLY A 675 15.28 18.61 -5.35
CA GLY A 675 15.87 19.73 -6.08
C GLY A 675 16.41 20.83 -5.16
N ASN A 676 15.68 21.13 -4.08
CA ASN A 676 16.13 22.06 -3.04
C ASN A 676 17.39 21.59 -2.30
N VAL A 677 17.50 20.29 -2.00
CA VAL A 677 18.70 19.73 -1.34
C VAL A 677 19.92 19.86 -2.26
N HIS A 678 19.76 19.57 -3.55
CA HIS A 678 20.84 19.75 -4.53
C HIS A 678 21.20 21.22 -4.76
N GLU A 679 20.22 22.12 -4.80
CA GLU A 679 20.45 23.57 -4.91
C GLU A 679 21.28 24.09 -3.73
N ASP A 680 20.95 23.68 -2.50
CA ASP A 680 21.70 24.07 -1.29
C ASP A 680 23.15 23.52 -1.27
N GLN A 681 23.43 22.48 -2.06
CA GLN A 681 24.77 21.89 -2.23
C GLN A 681 25.51 22.42 -3.47
N ASP A 682 24.96 23.42 -4.17
CA ASP A 682 25.48 23.94 -5.45
C ASP A 682 25.52 22.89 -6.59
N HIS A 683 24.75 21.80 -6.49
CA HIS A 683 24.56 20.79 -7.54
C HIS A 683 23.47 21.24 -8.54
N ILE A 684 23.82 22.23 -9.37
CA ILE A 684 22.87 23.00 -10.18
C ILE A 684 22.15 22.17 -11.25
N ASP A 685 22.84 21.21 -11.89
CA ASP A 685 22.25 20.39 -12.95
C ASP A 685 21.28 19.35 -12.39
N GLU A 686 21.62 18.72 -11.28
CA GLU A 686 20.75 17.80 -10.56
C GLU A 686 19.50 18.52 -10.02
N ALA A 687 19.69 19.69 -9.41
CA ALA A 687 18.58 20.52 -8.94
C ALA A 687 17.62 20.88 -10.08
N PHE A 688 18.16 21.28 -11.23
CA PHE A 688 17.38 21.61 -12.41
C PHE A 688 16.52 20.42 -12.89
N ASN A 689 17.11 19.23 -12.97
CA ASN A 689 16.40 18.01 -13.41
C ASN A 689 15.23 17.68 -12.47
N PHE A 690 15.47 17.67 -11.15
CA PHE A 690 14.42 17.43 -10.17
C PHE A 690 13.29 18.47 -10.23
N TYR A 691 13.64 19.75 -10.41
CA TYR A 691 12.65 20.80 -10.57
C TYR A 691 11.86 20.69 -11.88
N LEU A 692 12.48 20.27 -12.97
CA LEU A 692 11.78 20.03 -14.24
C LEU A 692 10.79 18.86 -14.12
N GLU A 693 11.19 17.74 -13.50
CA GLU A 693 10.28 16.61 -13.27
C GLU A 693 9.10 17.01 -12.37
N ALA A 694 9.37 17.75 -11.29
CA ALA A 694 8.33 18.29 -10.43
C ALA A 694 7.40 19.26 -11.19
N LEU A 695 7.95 20.08 -12.09
CA LEU A 695 7.19 21.02 -12.90
C LEU A 695 6.23 20.29 -13.84
N GLU A 696 6.70 19.26 -14.54
CA GLU A 696 5.89 18.50 -15.50
C GLU A 696 4.64 17.91 -14.83
N ILE A 697 4.80 17.36 -13.62
CA ILE A 697 3.67 16.82 -12.84
C ILE A 697 2.74 17.95 -12.40
N LYS A 698 3.26 19.03 -11.81
CA LYS A 698 2.44 20.15 -11.31
C LYS A 698 1.66 20.85 -12.41
N GLN A 699 2.23 21.00 -13.61
CA GLN A 699 1.57 21.60 -14.78
C GLN A 699 0.34 20.81 -15.24
N LYS A 700 0.35 19.47 -15.08
CA LYS A 700 -0.78 18.62 -15.43
C LYS A 700 -1.89 18.63 -14.37
N LEU A 701 -1.55 18.92 -13.12
CA LEU A 701 -2.46 18.80 -11.97
C LEU A 701 -3.11 20.12 -11.56
N PHE A 702 -2.38 21.23 -11.67
CA PHE A 702 -2.78 22.51 -11.10
C PHE A 702 -3.09 23.55 -12.16
N SER A 703 -3.80 24.62 -11.76
CA SER A 703 -3.91 25.82 -12.58
C SER A 703 -2.55 26.49 -12.76
N ASP A 704 -2.41 27.26 -13.83
CA ASP A 704 -1.21 28.05 -14.14
C ASP A 704 -0.85 29.09 -13.07
N LYS A 705 -1.82 29.43 -12.21
CA LYS A 705 -1.66 30.35 -11.08
C LYS A 705 -1.38 29.63 -9.75
N HIS A 706 -1.43 28.30 -9.68
CA HIS A 706 -1.32 27.62 -8.39
C HIS A 706 0.02 27.90 -7.67
N PRO A 707 0.02 28.28 -6.38
CA PRO A 707 1.23 28.68 -5.65
C PRO A 707 2.37 27.66 -5.69
N SER A 708 2.07 26.37 -5.55
CA SER A 708 3.10 25.31 -5.60
C SER A 708 3.75 25.16 -6.99
N LEU A 709 3.00 25.44 -8.06
CA LEU A 709 3.54 25.43 -9.43
C LEU A 709 4.46 26.63 -9.63
N LEU A 710 3.98 27.81 -9.25
CA LEU A 710 4.73 29.07 -9.34
C LEU A 710 6.01 29.03 -8.49
N ARG A 711 6.00 28.35 -7.33
CA ARG A 711 7.19 28.13 -6.52
C ARG A 711 8.25 27.29 -7.24
N THR A 712 7.85 26.20 -7.90
CA THR A 712 8.80 25.41 -8.73
C THR A 712 9.37 26.25 -9.87
N LEU A 713 8.54 27.05 -10.55
CA LEU A 713 9.00 27.96 -11.62
C LEU A 713 9.97 29.02 -11.09
N THR A 714 9.74 29.52 -9.88
CA THR A 714 10.65 30.46 -9.20
C THR A 714 12.02 29.78 -8.96
N CYS A 715 12.05 28.55 -8.44
CA CYS A 715 13.30 27.81 -8.27
C CYS A 715 14.02 27.54 -9.60
N LEU A 716 13.30 27.18 -10.67
CA LEU A 716 13.91 27.07 -12.01
C LEU A 716 14.47 28.40 -12.51
N SER A 717 13.78 29.51 -12.23
CA SER A 717 14.27 30.85 -12.55
C SER A 717 15.52 31.21 -11.73
N ASN A 718 15.63 30.76 -10.48
CA ASN A 718 16.85 30.88 -9.68
C ASN A 718 18.00 30.15 -10.37
N ILE A 719 17.79 28.91 -10.84
CA ILE A 719 18.80 28.14 -11.56
C ILE A 719 19.26 28.87 -12.84
N LEU A 720 18.33 29.46 -13.62
CA LEU A 720 18.69 30.28 -14.79
C LEU A 720 19.54 31.49 -14.41
N CYS A 721 19.23 32.14 -13.30
CA CYS A 721 20.03 33.23 -12.75
C CYS A 721 21.44 32.76 -12.33
N LEU A 722 21.56 31.55 -11.75
CA LEU A 722 22.86 30.96 -11.41
C LEU A 722 23.68 30.59 -12.65
N ARG A 723 23.02 30.27 -13.77
CA ARG A 723 23.64 30.04 -15.09
C ARG A 723 23.91 31.31 -15.89
N GLU A 724 23.82 32.49 -15.26
CA GLU A 724 24.03 33.81 -15.88
C GLU A 724 23.05 34.16 -17.00
N GLN A 725 21.92 33.45 -17.12
CA GLN A 725 20.86 33.71 -18.10
C GLN A 725 19.85 34.73 -17.55
N TYR A 726 20.36 35.90 -17.13
CA TYR A 726 19.59 36.88 -16.34
C TYR A 726 18.33 37.37 -17.03
N ASP A 727 18.38 37.68 -18.33
CA ASP A 727 17.21 38.22 -19.06
C ASP A 727 16.08 37.19 -19.17
N GLN A 728 16.42 35.91 -19.32
CA GLN A 728 15.43 34.84 -19.33
C GLN A 728 14.82 34.62 -17.94
N ALA A 729 15.65 34.62 -16.89
CA ALA A 729 15.20 34.52 -15.51
C ALA A 729 14.27 35.67 -15.13
N LEU A 730 14.64 36.92 -15.45
CA LEU A 730 13.81 38.11 -15.20
C LEU A 730 12.47 38.05 -15.94
N LYS A 731 12.46 37.60 -17.20
CA LYS A 731 11.21 37.39 -17.93
C LYS A 731 10.29 36.38 -17.25
N GLN A 732 10.84 35.28 -16.73
CA GLN A 732 10.07 34.28 -16.00
C GLN A 732 9.56 34.82 -14.67
N TYR A 733 10.40 35.52 -13.88
CA TYR A 733 9.95 36.14 -12.64
C TYR A 733 8.81 37.14 -12.84
N THR A 734 8.88 37.96 -13.89
CA THR A 734 7.81 38.91 -14.22
C THR A 734 6.50 38.19 -14.55
N ASP A 735 6.54 37.13 -15.38
CA ASP A 735 5.35 36.31 -15.68
C ASP A 735 4.78 35.65 -14.41
N ILE A 736 5.64 35.13 -13.53
CA ILE A 736 5.23 34.56 -12.24
C ILE A 736 4.57 35.62 -11.36
N PHE A 737 5.19 36.80 -11.25
CA PHE A 737 4.67 37.89 -10.42
C PHE A 737 3.31 38.40 -10.94
N GLU A 738 3.16 38.57 -12.25
CA GLU A 738 1.87 38.93 -12.88
C GLU A 738 0.79 37.88 -12.60
N LYS A 739 1.13 36.59 -12.66
CA LYS A 739 0.18 35.50 -12.31
C LYS A 739 -0.23 35.55 -10.85
N GLN A 740 0.71 35.78 -9.93
CA GLN A 740 0.41 35.95 -8.50
C GLN A 740 -0.49 37.17 -8.28
N GLN A 741 -0.14 38.33 -8.85
CA GLN A 741 -0.91 39.57 -8.72
C GLN A 741 -2.34 39.43 -9.26
N ASN A 742 -2.53 38.66 -10.34
CA ASN A 742 -3.86 38.40 -10.91
C ASN A 742 -4.71 37.39 -10.14
N GLN A 743 -4.12 36.62 -9.22
CA GLN A 743 -4.83 35.59 -8.44
C GLN A 743 -5.30 36.10 -7.08
N PHE A 744 -4.52 36.95 -6.43
CA PHE A 744 -4.78 37.44 -5.08
C PHE A 744 -5.38 38.84 -5.10
N GLU A 745 -6.44 39.06 -4.32
CA GLU A 745 -7.08 40.38 -4.20
C GLU A 745 -6.24 41.34 -3.33
N GLU A 746 -5.48 40.80 -2.38
CA GLU A 746 -4.44 41.49 -1.60
C GLU A 746 -3.02 40.99 -1.93
N THR A 747 -1.99 41.63 -1.35
CA THR A 747 -0.60 41.16 -1.45
C THR A 747 -0.44 39.78 -0.81
N HIS A 748 0.17 38.80 -1.47
CA HIS A 748 0.43 37.46 -0.91
C HIS A 748 1.91 37.29 -0.52
N PRO A 749 2.27 36.50 0.53
CA PRO A 749 3.66 36.25 0.90
C PRO A 749 4.56 35.77 -0.25
N ASP A 750 4.02 34.93 -1.15
CA ASP A 750 4.77 34.42 -2.32
C ASP A 750 5.23 35.54 -3.27
N MET A 751 4.48 36.64 -3.37
CA MET A 751 4.87 37.80 -4.18
C MET A 751 6.16 38.44 -3.64
N GLY A 752 6.30 38.49 -2.31
CA GLY A 752 7.51 39.00 -1.66
C GLY A 752 8.72 38.13 -1.95
N ILE A 753 8.53 36.81 -2.05
CA ILE A 753 9.61 35.87 -2.41
C ILE A 753 10.03 36.09 -3.87
N THR A 754 9.08 36.18 -4.81
CA THR A 754 9.40 36.43 -6.23
C THR A 754 10.16 37.75 -6.40
N LEU A 755 9.70 38.83 -5.77
CA LEU A 755 10.37 40.13 -5.82
C LEU A 755 11.77 40.10 -5.21
N TYR A 756 11.96 39.36 -4.11
CA TYR A 756 13.28 39.17 -3.53
C TYR A 756 14.23 38.44 -4.50
N GLN A 757 13.76 37.40 -5.19
CA GLN A 757 14.56 36.68 -6.19
C GLN A 757 14.86 37.55 -7.43
N MET A 758 13.92 38.39 -7.87
CA MET A 758 14.17 39.40 -8.90
C MET A 758 15.28 40.37 -8.47
N GLY A 759 15.24 40.83 -7.22
CA GLY A 759 16.29 41.67 -6.64
C GLY A 759 17.66 41.01 -6.70
N ILE A 760 17.77 39.73 -6.32
CA ILE A 760 19.01 38.94 -6.44
C ILE A 760 19.49 38.86 -7.89
N CYS A 761 18.57 38.65 -8.84
CA CYS A 761 18.92 38.55 -10.25
C CYS A 761 19.48 39.88 -10.79
N TYR A 762 18.83 41.00 -10.49
CA TYR A 762 19.32 42.33 -10.85
C TYR A 762 20.65 42.67 -10.18
N TYR A 763 20.83 42.27 -8.91
CA TYR A 763 22.09 42.44 -8.19
C TYR A 763 23.24 41.69 -8.89
N ARG A 764 23.04 40.42 -9.25
CA ARG A 764 24.04 39.62 -10.00
C ARG A 764 24.32 40.18 -11.40
N LYS A 765 23.31 40.79 -12.04
CA LYS A 765 23.45 41.54 -13.30
C LYS A 765 24.11 42.93 -13.13
N GLN A 766 24.49 43.31 -11.90
CA GLN A 766 25.09 44.63 -11.56
C GLN A 766 24.14 45.82 -11.80
N GLN A 767 22.84 45.58 -11.81
CA GLN A 767 21.79 46.60 -11.92
C GLN A 767 21.26 46.95 -10.52
N PHE A 768 22.09 47.65 -9.75
CA PHE A 768 21.86 47.89 -8.31
C PHE A 768 20.62 48.74 -8.00
N LYS A 769 20.25 49.66 -8.90
CA LYS A 769 19.07 50.52 -8.70
C LYS A 769 17.77 49.72 -8.78
N GLU A 770 17.67 48.86 -9.78
CA GLU A 770 16.56 47.93 -10.00
C GLU A 770 16.52 46.89 -8.87
N ALA A 771 17.67 46.34 -8.46
CA ALA A 771 17.76 45.43 -7.32
C ALA A 771 17.19 46.06 -6.05
N THR A 772 17.59 47.30 -5.74
CA THR A 772 17.10 48.07 -4.59
C THR A 772 15.59 48.30 -4.65
N GLN A 773 15.04 48.59 -5.82
CA GLN A 773 13.58 48.76 -6.00
C GLN A 773 12.83 47.47 -5.66
N HIS A 774 13.28 46.34 -6.20
CA HIS A 774 12.62 45.04 -5.95
C HIS A 774 12.79 44.56 -4.50
N TYR A 775 13.96 44.76 -3.89
CA TYR A 775 14.14 44.47 -2.47
C TYR A 775 13.25 45.32 -1.57
N ASN A 776 13.08 46.61 -1.86
CA ASN A 776 12.16 47.46 -1.10
C ASN A 776 10.70 47.01 -1.25
N GLN A 777 10.27 46.64 -2.46
CA GLN A 777 8.93 46.09 -2.68
C GLN A 777 8.74 44.76 -1.94
N ALA A 778 9.72 43.86 -2.00
CA ALA A 778 9.72 42.61 -1.25
C ALA A 778 9.60 42.84 0.25
N LEU A 779 10.38 43.79 0.80
CA LEU A 779 10.39 44.13 2.22
C LEU A 779 9.05 44.69 2.70
N ILE A 780 8.37 45.51 1.88
CA ILE A 780 7.02 46.02 2.18
C ILE A 780 6.04 44.86 2.34
N ILE A 781 6.07 43.89 1.41
CA ILE A 781 5.19 42.71 1.49
C ILE A 781 5.57 41.84 2.69
N GLN A 782 6.85 41.53 2.88
CA GLN A 782 7.32 40.71 3.99
C GLN A 782 6.93 41.29 5.35
N ARG A 783 7.10 42.61 5.57
CA ARG A 783 6.72 43.29 6.82
C ARG A 783 5.22 43.28 7.11
N ARG A 784 4.37 43.11 6.09
CA ARG A 784 2.92 42.97 6.26
C ARG A 784 2.53 41.60 6.81
N TRP A 785 3.26 40.55 6.45
CA TRP A 785 2.86 39.15 6.69
C TRP A 785 3.71 38.41 7.71
N LEU A 786 4.97 38.80 7.87
CA LEU A 786 5.94 38.11 8.69
C LEU A 786 6.23 38.90 9.96
N PRO A 787 6.51 38.21 11.10
CA PRO A 787 7.03 38.86 12.30
C PRO A 787 8.29 39.67 12.01
N HIS A 788 8.52 40.78 12.72
CA HIS A 788 9.67 41.66 12.49
C HIS A 788 11.03 40.92 12.53
N ASP A 789 11.14 39.88 13.36
CA ASP A 789 12.36 39.09 13.52
C ASP A 789 12.49 37.92 12.53
N HIS A 790 11.60 37.79 11.55
CA HIS A 790 11.61 36.71 10.58
C HIS A 790 12.85 36.72 9.69
N ASN A 791 13.37 35.53 9.38
CA ASN A 791 14.61 35.36 8.62
C ASN A 791 14.56 35.98 7.22
N ASP A 792 13.41 35.92 6.54
CA ASP A 792 13.25 36.54 5.21
C ASP A 792 13.40 38.07 5.25
N ILE A 793 12.85 38.73 6.29
CA ILE A 793 13.02 40.18 6.47
C ILE A 793 14.50 40.49 6.70
N LYS A 794 15.17 39.73 7.58
CA LYS A 794 16.61 39.90 7.86
C LYS A 794 17.46 39.73 6.58
N ARG A 795 17.16 38.73 5.75
CA ARG A 795 17.84 38.49 4.47
C ARG A 795 17.64 39.64 3.49
N THR A 796 16.42 40.16 3.36
CA THR A 796 16.13 41.30 2.47
C THR A 796 16.79 42.59 2.95
N VAL A 797 16.78 42.86 4.25
CA VAL A 797 17.48 44.02 4.83
C VAL A 797 18.98 43.92 4.61
N LYS A 798 19.58 42.76 4.86
CA LYS A 798 21.00 42.54 4.59
C LYS A 798 21.35 42.73 3.11
N ALA A 799 20.50 42.23 2.21
CA ALA A 799 20.71 42.41 0.77
C ALA A 799 20.65 43.90 0.35
N LEU A 800 19.75 44.69 0.96
CA LEU A 800 19.70 46.15 0.76
C LEU A 800 20.98 46.83 1.27
N GLU A 801 21.45 46.47 2.46
CA GLU A 801 22.72 47.00 3.02
C GLU A 801 23.93 46.66 2.14
N GLU A 802 23.98 45.44 1.60
CA GLU A 802 25.01 45.00 0.66
C GLU A 802 25.00 45.83 -0.63
N VAL A 803 23.81 46.10 -1.21
CA VAL A 803 23.68 46.94 -2.40
C VAL A 803 24.09 48.39 -2.13
N ASP A 804 23.63 48.96 -1.01
CA ASP A 804 23.95 50.33 -0.61
C ASP A 804 25.46 50.49 -0.39
N SER A 805 26.11 49.53 0.26
CA SER A 805 27.56 49.56 0.48
C SER A 805 28.36 49.59 -0.83
N LEU A 806 27.90 48.87 -1.86
CA LEU A 806 28.51 48.84 -3.18
C LEU A 806 28.26 50.15 -3.94
N PHE A 807 27.06 50.72 -3.81
CA PHE A 807 26.71 52.00 -4.43
C PHE A 807 27.53 53.18 -3.89
N PHE A 808 27.93 53.15 -2.61
CA PHE A 808 28.84 54.15 -2.03
C PHE A 808 30.34 53.89 -2.29
N SER A 809 30.69 52.68 -2.72
CA SER A 809 32.08 52.30 -3.05
C SER A 809 32.49 52.55 -4.51
N LEU A 810 31.49 52.66 -5.40
CA LEU A 810 31.60 53.05 -6.82
C LEU A 810 31.47 54.56 -6.97
#